data_AF-A0A927W6E9-F1
#
_entry.id   AF-A0A927W6E9-F1
#
_cell.length_a   1.000
_cell.length_b   1.000
_cell.length_c   1.000
_cell.angle_alpha   90.00
_cell.angle_beta   90.00
_cell.angle_gamma   90.00
#
_symmetry.space_group_name_H-M   'P 1'
#
loop_
_entity.id
_entity.type
_entity.pdbx_description
1 polymer ?
#
loop_
_entity_poly.entity_id
_entity_poly.type
_entity_poly.pdbx_seq_one_letter_code
_entity_poly.pdbx_strand_id
1 'polypeptide(L)'
;MVKVKVLELANHISKIKPGSKNEIKPEDPEYKILEPVVTEEMAEVGLCVEFRKPKSAEEVAVLCGKSLEETKRILWELALAGVCFVGKEDGVDKYWFEIWVPGHMEMIVNHPHKENVENYKQIAEAFEAYGRKKAPITAGIFPVGTGPMRVIPIETSIQGETRRASYEEVSKYLNENTVFSVSDCSCRTSREAMGEGCGHLKEDMCIQLGHAAEYYIRTGRGRAITREEAFEIIKRAEENGLMHQMPNADGPGKTHAICNCCGCSCYATRIAGMFLNNDMVRSNYVSRVDKDKCVGCGECVQVCPVNALKLGQKLCAKTPIVEKKRVDFAHNTEWGPDKWNVDHRINKKNVVDTGTSPCKTQCPAHISVQGYVKLASQGRYKEALELIKNENPFPAVCGRICPRKCESACTRGDIDEPVAIDEIKKFIAEQDLKMDTRYVPKLRHEYGNKIAVIGAGPSGLSCAFYLALDGYKVTVFEKQKVLGGMLTLGIPSYRLEKEVINAEIDILRELGVEFKTGIEVGKDISLKYLRGQGYEAFYIAIGAQLGRNLGIQGEDSEGVITGVDFLRNVNLGNEVNLEGDVVVIGGGNVAIDVARTATRVGASKVSMFCLESREEMPALEEEIEEALSESIEVNNSWGPKRILEENGKVIGIEFKKCLSVFDDNGKFSPIFDEEITKIVKANHVLISVGQGMDWGRLLEDSKIELNQNNTVKADSFTLQTGEPDVFAGGDVLTGPKFAIDAIALGKEGAISIHRYVQPGQSLVLGRDRRQYSALDKENLTLQGYDRIPRQKVDHVDGKRSKETFKDLRPTFTEEQVMKETERCLGCGATITDEYQCIGCGACTTRCKFDAITLFRKYDAQSVPLEKLKPIIVKNIIKRKGVITARKIKKLFTKDS
;
A
#
# COMPACT_ATOMS: atom_id res chain seq x y z
N MET A 1 -18.00 36.89 20.72
CA MET A 1 -18.40 36.91 22.15
C MET A 1 -18.85 35.50 22.51
N VAL A 2 -18.55 35.01 23.72
CA VAL A 2 -18.98 33.67 24.16
C VAL A 2 -20.50 33.64 24.28
N LYS A 3 -21.14 32.63 23.70
CA LYS A 3 -22.58 32.38 23.82
C LYS A 3 -22.85 31.70 25.15
N VAL A 4 -23.44 32.42 26.09
CA VAL A 4 -23.53 31.99 27.50
C VAL A 4 -24.46 30.79 27.65
N LYS A 5 -25.62 30.79 26.99
CA LYS A 5 -26.55 29.65 27.04
C LYS A 5 -26.01 28.44 26.32
N VAL A 6 -25.27 28.63 25.24
CA VAL A 6 -24.59 27.51 24.56
C VAL A 6 -23.53 26.86 25.46
N LEU A 7 -22.81 27.64 26.27
CA LEU A 7 -21.86 27.11 27.25
C LEU A 7 -22.56 26.39 28.42
N GLU A 8 -23.69 26.92 28.89
CA GLU A 8 -24.56 26.25 29.86
C GLU A 8 -25.06 24.91 29.29
N LEU A 9 -25.48 24.88 28.02
CA LEU A 9 -25.93 23.67 27.33
C LEU A 9 -24.82 22.63 27.22
N ALA A 10 -23.59 23.03 26.87
CA ALA A 10 -22.45 22.11 26.81
C ALA A 10 -22.18 21.45 28.17
N ASN A 11 -22.30 22.21 29.27
CA ASN A 11 -22.22 21.69 30.64
C ASN A 11 -23.38 20.74 30.97
N HIS A 12 -24.60 21.09 30.54
CA HIS A 12 -25.81 20.29 30.74
C HIS A 12 -25.74 18.93 30.04
N ILE A 13 -25.36 18.89 28.76
CA ILE A 13 -25.13 17.63 28.01
C ILE A 13 -24.03 16.80 28.68
N SER A 14 -22.97 17.45 29.17
CA SER A 14 -21.87 16.80 29.89
C SER A 14 -22.26 16.32 31.30
N LYS A 15 -23.44 16.69 31.80
CA LYS A 15 -23.91 16.47 33.18
C LYS A 15 -22.93 17.02 34.22
N ILE A 16 -22.33 18.17 33.91
CA ILE A 16 -21.38 18.88 34.77
C ILE A 16 -22.08 20.12 35.33
N LYS A 17 -21.91 20.35 36.63
CA LYS A 17 -22.47 21.54 37.29
C LYS A 17 -21.64 22.78 36.89
N PRO A 18 -22.26 23.86 36.39
CA PRO A 18 -21.58 25.14 36.18
C PRO A 18 -20.90 25.65 37.46
N GLY A 19 -19.75 26.30 37.31
CA GLY A 19 -18.85 26.72 38.40
C GLY A 19 -18.09 25.59 39.10
N SER A 20 -18.21 24.34 38.67
CA SER A 20 -17.42 23.24 39.21
C SER A 20 -16.01 23.21 38.62
N LYS A 21 -15.07 22.51 39.28
CA LYS A 21 -13.69 22.37 38.78
C LYS A 21 -13.59 21.77 37.37
N ASN A 22 -14.59 21.00 36.96
CA ASN A 22 -14.63 20.31 35.67
C ASN A 22 -15.57 21.00 34.67
N GLU A 23 -16.07 22.20 34.99
CA GLU A 23 -16.93 22.99 34.10
C GLU A 23 -16.31 23.11 32.71
N ILE A 24 -17.16 22.94 31.69
CA ILE A 24 -16.79 23.13 30.29
C ILE A 24 -16.51 24.61 30.06
N LYS A 25 -15.38 24.88 29.42
CA LYS A 25 -14.93 26.24 29.08
C LYS A 25 -15.10 26.55 27.59
N PRO A 26 -15.06 27.82 27.17
CA PRO A 26 -15.17 28.18 25.75
C PRO A 26 -14.07 27.58 24.86
N GLU A 27 -12.90 27.28 25.41
CA GLU A 27 -11.82 26.63 24.67
C GLU A 27 -12.01 25.11 24.49
N ASP A 28 -12.95 24.51 25.24
CA ASP A 28 -13.16 23.07 25.23
C ASP A 28 -13.90 22.59 23.98
N PRO A 29 -13.57 21.37 23.49
CA PRO A 29 -14.18 20.83 22.27
C PRO A 29 -15.69 20.68 22.38
N GLU A 30 -16.21 20.39 23.58
CA GLU A 30 -17.64 20.29 23.86
C GLU A 30 -18.40 21.60 23.55
N TYR A 31 -17.83 22.77 23.84
CA TYR A 31 -18.44 24.06 23.49
C TYR A 31 -18.16 24.42 22.02
N LYS A 32 -16.91 24.28 21.56
CA LYS A 32 -16.49 24.67 20.21
C LYS A 32 -17.29 24.00 19.10
N ILE A 33 -17.74 22.76 19.32
CA ILE A 33 -18.54 22.05 18.33
C ILE A 33 -19.98 22.57 18.24
N LEU A 34 -20.53 23.12 19.34
CA LEU A 34 -21.89 23.66 19.39
C LEU A 34 -21.95 25.12 18.97
N GLU A 35 -20.93 25.91 19.29
CA GLU A 35 -20.87 27.35 19.08
C GLU A 35 -21.30 27.83 17.68
N PRO A 36 -20.92 27.18 16.55
CA PRO A 36 -21.31 27.67 15.23
C PRO A 36 -22.75 27.31 14.84
N VAL A 37 -23.32 26.25 15.41
CA VAL A 37 -24.57 25.62 14.95
C VAL A 37 -25.73 25.75 15.96
N VAL A 38 -25.47 26.33 17.13
CA VAL A 38 -26.47 26.54 18.18
C VAL A 38 -26.59 28.04 18.50
N THR A 39 -27.82 28.55 18.47
CA THR A 39 -28.15 29.91 18.92
C THR A 39 -28.42 29.93 20.43
N GLU A 40 -28.42 31.12 21.04
CA GLU A 40 -28.80 31.25 22.46
C GLU A 40 -30.23 30.75 22.69
N GLU A 41 -31.16 31.04 21.77
CA GLU A 41 -32.56 30.57 21.82
C GLU A 41 -32.65 29.04 21.76
N MET A 42 -31.90 28.41 20.85
CA MET A 42 -31.83 26.95 20.77
C MET A 42 -31.29 26.36 22.08
N ALA A 43 -30.28 27.00 22.66
CA ALA A 43 -29.69 26.53 23.90
C ALA A 43 -30.64 26.65 25.10
N GLU A 44 -31.46 27.70 25.18
CA GLU A 44 -32.50 27.85 26.21
C GLU A 44 -33.50 26.69 26.20
N VAL A 45 -34.00 26.30 25.01
CA VAL A 45 -34.88 25.12 24.87
C VAL A 45 -34.12 23.83 25.16
N GLY A 46 -32.88 23.71 24.68
CA GLY A 46 -32.02 22.56 24.90
C GLY A 46 -31.78 22.28 26.39
N LEU A 47 -31.66 23.30 27.23
CA LEU A 47 -31.51 23.15 28.69
C LEU A 47 -32.71 22.44 29.35
N CYS A 48 -33.88 22.40 28.70
CA CYS A 48 -35.07 21.69 29.17
C CYS A 48 -35.17 20.23 28.68
N VAL A 49 -34.29 19.81 27.76
CA VAL A 49 -34.16 18.42 27.29
C VAL A 49 -33.29 17.63 28.27
N GLU A 50 -33.58 16.34 28.45
CA GLU A 50 -32.88 15.50 29.42
C GLU A 50 -32.05 14.39 28.76
N PHE A 51 -30.96 14.03 29.44
CA PHE A 51 -30.06 12.95 29.04
C PHE A 51 -30.73 11.58 29.15
N ARG A 52 -30.87 10.87 28.02
CA ARG A 52 -31.53 9.55 27.88
C ARG A 52 -32.92 9.46 28.53
N LYS A 53 -33.66 10.57 28.52
CA LYS A 53 -35.04 10.63 29.01
C LYS A 53 -35.89 11.35 27.97
N PRO A 54 -36.54 10.58 27.08
CA PRO A 54 -37.34 11.15 26.00
C PRO A 54 -38.47 12.04 26.54
N LYS A 55 -38.59 13.26 26.02
CA LYS A 55 -39.68 14.20 26.35
C LYS A 55 -40.36 14.72 25.09
N SER A 56 -41.68 14.88 25.16
CA SER A 56 -42.43 15.52 24.08
C SER A 56 -42.18 17.03 24.04
N ALA A 57 -42.47 17.64 22.89
CA ALA A 57 -42.41 19.10 22.77
C ALA A 57 -43.37 19.81 23.75
N GLU A 58 -44.49 19.18 24.13
CA GLU A 58 -45.43 19.70 25.12
C GLU A 58 -44.81 19.77 26.51
N GLU A 59 -44.15 18.69 26.93
CA GLU A 59 -43.43 18.64 28.21
C GLU A 59 -42.28 19.66 28.25
N VAL A 60 -41.55 19.83 27.15
CA VAL A 60 -40.46 20.81 27.04
C VAL A 60 -40.99 22.24 27.02
N ALA A 61 -42.10 22.52 26.35
CA ALA A 61 -42.70 23.85 26.25
C ALA A 61 -43.08 24.40 27.63
N VAL A 62 -43.65 23.54 28.50
CA VAL A 62 -43.95 23.88 29.89
C VAL A 62 -42.70 24.26 30.68
N LEU A 63 -41.58 23.56 30.44
CA LEU A 63 -40.33 23.77 31.17
C LEU A 63 -39.58 25.04 30.74
N CYS A 64 -39.61 25.38 29.45
CA CYS A 64 -38.93 26.57 28.92
C CYS A 64 -39.82 27.82 28.88
N GLY A 65 -41.13 27.68 29.13
CA GLY A 65 -42.08 28.79 29.11
C GLY A 65 -42.37 29.37 27.71
N LYS A 66 -42.11 28.59 26.65
CA LYS A 66 -42.38 28.97 25.24
C LYS A 66 -43.68 28.33 24.73
N SER A 67 -44.18 28.82 23.61
CA SER A 67 -45.34 28.20 22.95
C SER A 67 -45.00 26.79 22.43
N LEU A 68 -46.01 25.94 22.28
CA LEU A 68 -45.81 24.59 21.75
C LEU A 68 -45.24 24.60 20.32
N GLU A 69 -45.73 25.49 19.46
CA GLU A 69 -45.26 25.57 18.07
C GLU A 69 -43.79 26.02 17.99
N GLU A 70 -43.43 27.05 18.76
CA GLU A 70 -42.05 27.53 18.83
C GLU A 70 -41.11 26.46 19.40
N THR A 71 -41.54 25.76 20.46
CA THR A 71 -40.77 24.66 21.05
C THR A 71 -40.58 23.52 20.06
N LYS A 72 -41.63 23.14 19.31
CA LYS A 72 -41.53 22.11 18.26
C LYS A 72 -40.53 22.51 17.18
N ARG A 73 -40.57 23.76 16.71
CA ARG A 73 -39.61 24.30 15.72
C ARG A 73 -38.17 24.20 16.23
N ILE A 74 -37.91 24.72 17.43
CA ILE A 74 -36.55 24.76 18.00
C ILE A 74 -36.01 23.37 18.31
N LEU A 75 -36.83 22.46 18.84
CA LEU A 75 -36.43 21.07 19.07
C LEU A 75 -36.08 20.36 17.76
N TRP A 76 -36.82 20.63 16.69
CA TRP A 76 -36.50 20.12 15.37
C TRP A 76 -35.18 20.71 14.83
N GLU A 77 -34.94 22.01 15.01
CA GLU A 77 -33.66 22.65 14.65
C GLU A 77 -32.48 22.08 15.44
N LEU A 78 -32.65 21.82 16.75
CA LEU A 78 -31.64 21.14 17.58
C LEU A 78 -31.37 19.72 17.09
N ALA A 79 -32.40 19.00 16.63
CA ALA A 79 -32.26 17.68 16.03
C ALA A 79 -31.54 17.74 14.67
N LEU A 80 -31.85 18.71 13.82
CA LEU A 80 -31.13 18.95 12.57
C LEU A 80 -29.67 19.35 12.81
N ALA A 81 -29.38 20.13 13.86
CA ALA A 81 -28.02 20.48 14.25
C ALA A 81 -27.22 19.30 14.83
N GLY A 82 -27.89 18.28 15.37
CA GLY A 82 -27.26 17.07 15.96
C GLY A 82 -27.08 17.16 17.47
N VAL A 83 -27.74 18.15 18.08
CA VAL A 83 -27.62 18.49 19.50
C VAL A 83 -28.65 17.74 20.34
N CYS A 84 -29.79 17.35 19.78
CA CYS A 84 -30.69 16.38 20.41
C CYS A 84 -31.08 15.28 19.42
N PHE A 85 -31.52 14.15 19.94
CA PHE A 85 -32.06 13.04 19.17
C PHE A 85 -33.58 13.10 19.19
N VAL A 86 -34.22 12.62 18.13
CA VAL A 86 -35.67 12.54 18.04
C VAL A 86 -36.09 11.15 17.56
N GLY A 87 -37.12 10.61 18.20
CA GLY A 87 -37.74 9.33 17.90
C GLY A 87 -39.24 9.40 18.18
N LYS A 88 -40.01 8.47 17.63
CA LYS A 88 -41.46 8.39 17.89
C LYS A 88 -41.76 7.39 18.99
N GLU A 89 -42.54 7.82 19.98
CA GLU A 89 -43.16 6.96 20.98
C GLU A 89 -44.68 7.23 20.96
N ASP A 90 -45.49 6.19 20.74
CA ASP A 90 -46.95 6.28 20.65
C ASP A 90 -47.46 7.36 19.66
N GLY A 91 -46.73 7.53 18.55
CA GLY A 91 -47.05 8.51 17.51
C GLY A 91 -46.61 9.95 17.81
N VAL A 92 -46.02 10.21 18.98
CA VAL A 92 -45.54 11.52 19.41
C VAL A 92 -44.01 11.58 19.29
N ASP A 93 -43.49 12.68 18.75
CA ASP A 93 -42.05 12.93 18.74
C ASP A 93 -41.55 13.20 20.16
N LYS A 94 -40.54 12.42 20.56
CA LYS A 94 -39.82 12.58 21.82
C LYS A 94 -38.37 12.95 21.55
N TYR A 95 -37.83 13.81 22.41
CA TYR A 95 -36.49 14.40 22.28
C TYR A 95 -35.63 14.09 23.50
N TRP A 96 -34.35 13.78 23.30
CA TRP A 96 -33.39 13.49 24.38
C TRP A 96 -31.94 13.81 23.99
N PHE A 97 -31.05 13.85 24.98
CA PHE A 97 -29.60 13.91 24.79
C PHE A 97 -28.92 12.55 24.95
N GLU A 98 -27.76 12.40 24.31
CA GLU A 98 -26.89 11.23 24.39
C GLU A 98 -25.47 11.62 24.83
N ILE A 99 -24.54 10.67 24.96
CA ILE A 99 -23.13 11.01 25.16
C ILE A 99 -22.55 11.77 23.96
N TRP A 100 -21.43 12.45 24.19
CA TRP A 100 -20.72 13.14 23.12
C TRP A 100 -20.22 12.20 22.02
N VAL A 101 -19.69 11.03 22.39
CA VAL A 101 -19.08 10.04 21.47
C VAL A 101 -19.29 8.61 22.02
N PRO A 102 -19.97 7.70 21.30
CA PRO A 102 -20.76 7.95 20.10
C PRO A 102 -22.05 8.71 20.40
N GLY A 103 -22.29 9.81 19.68
CA GLY A 103 -23.53 10.57 19.80
C GLY A 103 -23.41 11.94 19.14
N HIS A 104 -23.47 13.00 19.95
CA HIS A 104 -23.60 14.37 19.46
C HIS A 104 -22.54 14.77 18.43
N MET A 105 -21.27 14.43 18.66
CA MET A 105 -20.19 14.89 17.77
C MET A 105 -20.28 14.23 16.39
N GLU A 106 -20.62 12.94 16.33
CA GLU A 106 -20.89 12.28 15.05
C GLU A 106 -22.10 12.89 14.34
N MET A 107 -23.17 13.24 15.05
CA MET A 107 -24.37 13.80 14.44
C MET A 107 -24.16 15.22 13.89
N ILE A 108 -23.37 16.04 14.59
CA ILE A 108 -23.03 17.40 14.16
C ILE A 108 -22.12 17.35 12.92
N VAL A 109 -21.20 16.38 12.87
CA VAL A 109 -20.31 16.17 11.71
C VAL A 109 -21.06 15.60 10.51
N ASN A 110 -21.93 14.61 10.72
CA ASN A 110 -22.78 14.02 9.69
C ASN A 110 -24.05 14.85 9.43
N HIS A 111 -23.97 16.18 9.54
CA HIS A 111 -25.06 17.06 9.14
C HIS A 111 -25.42 16.82 7.66
N PRO A 112 -26.70 16.98 7.25
CA PRO A 112 -27.10 16.89 5.85
C PRO A 112 -26.18 17.72 4.94
N HIS A 113 -25.81 17.13 3.81
CA HIS A 113 -24.90 17.71 2.83
C HIS A 113 -23.55 18.19 3.38
N LYS A 114 -23.13 17.73 4.58
CA LYS A 114 -21.86 18.11 5.24
C LYS A 114 -21.74 19.60 5.54
N GLU A 115 -22.83 20.37 5.45
CA GLU A 115 -22.82 21.83 5.57
C GLU A 115 -22.11 22.32 6.83
N ASN A 116 -22.30 21.65 7.96
CA ASN A 116 -21.66 22.00 9.21
C ASN A 116 -20.12 22.01 9.09
N VAL A 117 -19.52 20.94 8.60
CA VAL A 117 -18.05 20.81 8.53
C VAL A 117 -17.46 21.58 7.35
N GLU A 118 -18.20 21.78 6.28
CA GLU A 118 -17.80 22.61 5.14
C GLU A 118 -17.78 24.09 5.52
N ASN A 119 -18.78 24.57 6.26
CA ASN A 119 -18.87 25.96 6.70
C ASN A 119 -17.99 26.24 7.93
N TYR A 120 -17.80 25.26 8.82
CA TYR A 120 -17.14 25.45 10.10
C TYR A 120 -16.13 24.34 10.39
N LYS A 121 -14.89 24.52 9.90
CA LYS A 121 -13.77 23.60 10.15
C LYS A 121 -13.53 23.31 11.65
N GLN A 122 -13.86 24.26 12.53
CA GLN A 122 -13.76 24.07 13.99
C GLN A 122 -14.55 22.86 14.51
N ILE A 123 -15.62 22.44 13.83
CA ILE A 123 -16.40 21.25 14.20
C ILE A 123 -15.56 19.98 14.07
N ALA A 124 -14.84 19.85 12.96
CA ALA A 124 -13.95 18.71 12.72
C ALA A 124 -12.79 18.69 13.73
N GLU A 125 -12.21 19.85 14.03
CA GLU A 125 -11.12 20.02 15.00
C GLU A 125 -11.58 19.71 16.43
N ALA A 126 -12.79 20.14 16.81
CA ALA A 126 -13.37 19.88 18.12
C ALA A 126 -13.64 18.37 18.32
N PHE A 127 -14.17 17.67 17.31
CA PHE A 127 -14.40 16.23 17.39
C PHE A 127 -13.09 15.45 17.57
N GLU A 128 -12.05 15.81 16.81
CA GLU A 128 -10.72 15.22 16.95
C GLU A 128 -10.15 15.46 18.35
N ALA A 129 -10.21 16.71 18.83
CA ALA A 129 -9.63 17.18 20.07
C ALA A 129 -10.32 16.59 21.31
N TYR A 130 -11.63 16.36 21.25
CA TYR A 130 -12.38 15.69 22.32
C TYR A 130 -11.76 14.35 22.68
N GLY A 131 -11.48 13.50 21.69
CA GLY A 131 -10.86 12.21 21.96
C GLY A 131 -9.40 12.32 22.42
N ARG A 132 -8.62 13.32 21.96
CA ARG A 132 -7.28 13.60 22.52
C ARG A 132 -7.33 14.00 24.00
N LYS A 133 -8.35 14.76 24.40
CA LYS A 133 -8.58 15.18 25.79
C LYS A 133 -9.07 14.03 26.68
N LYS A 134 -10.02 13.22 26.22
CA LYS A 134 -10.68 12.20 27.05
C LYS A 134 -9.96 10.86 27.09
N ALA A 135 -9.38 10.39 25.98
CA ALA A 135 -8.77 9.05 25.92
C ALA A 135 -7.64 8.81 26.93
N PRO A 136 -6.76 9.79 27.24
CA PRO A 136 -5.77 9.64 28.31
C PRO A 136 -6.38 9.32 29.68
N ILE A 137 -7.52 9.92 30.00
CA ILE A 137 -8.18 9.80 31.31
C ILE A 137 -8.84 8.41 31.45
N THR A 138 -9.16 7.76 30.33
CA THR A 138 -9.82 6.45 30.30
C THR A 138 -8.85 5.26 30.20
N ALA A 139 -7.54 5.52 30.23
CA ALA A 139 -6.52 4.48 30.09
C ALA A 139 -6.60 3.42 31.21
N GLY A 140 -6.91 2.18 30.83
CA GLY A 140 -6.98 1.04 31.74
C GLY A 140 -8.14 1.03 32.75
N ILE A 141 -9.04 2.01 32.72
CA ILE A 141 -10.16 2.09 33.69
C ILE A 141 -11.39 1.30 33.25
N PHE A 142 -11.55 1.06 31.94
CA PHE A 142 -12.62 0.24 31.39
C PHE A 142 -12.23 -1.24 31.41
N PRO A 143 -13.07 -2.13 31.97
CA PRO A 143 -12.96 -3.56 31.71
C PRO A 143 -13.10 -3.87 30.21
N VAL A 144 -12.51 -4.99 29.80
CA VAL A 144 -12.62 -5.50 28.42
C VAL A 144 -14.08 -5.54 27.99
N GLY A 145 -14.37 -5.02 26.79
CA GLY A 145 -15.70 -5.10 26.16
C GLY A 145 -16.76 -4.17 26.75
N THR A 146 -16.40 -3.26 27.66
CA THR A 146 -17.35 -2.33 28.31
C THR A 146 -17.17 -0.86 27.89
N GLY A 147 -16.25 -0.59 26.98
CA GLY A 147 -16.13 0.75 26.40
C GLY A 147 -17.36 1.16 25.60
N PRO A 148 -17.53 2.47 25.31
CA PRO A 148 -18.70 2.99 24.60
C PRO A 148 -18.76 2.59 23.12
N MET A 149 -17.62 2.20 22.54
CA MET A 149 -17.49 1.64 21.20
C MET A 149 -16.81 0.28 21.30
N ARG A 150 -17.17 -0.66 20.43
CA ARG A 150 -16.62 -2.01 20.44
C ARG A 150 -16.41 -2.55 19.04
N VAL A 151 -15.26 -3.16 18.82
CA VAL A 151 -14.94 -3.93 17.61
C VAL A 151 -15.77 -5.20 17.60
N ILE A 152 -16.39 -5.45 16.45
CA ILE A 152 -17.07 -6.69 16.15
C ILE A 152 -16.21 -7.44 15.13
N PRO A 153 -15.90 -8.72 15.35
CA PRO A 153 -15.17 -9.52 14.37
C PRO A 153 -15.91 -9.54 13.03
N ILE A 154 -15.16 -9.54 11.94
CA ILE A 154 -15.69 -9.93 10.63
C ILE A 154 -16.29 -11.33 10.78
N GLU A 155 -17.56 -11.50 10.46
CA GLU A 155 -18.31 -12.70 10.86
C GLU A 155 -17.71 -14.00 10.30
N THR A 156 -17.23 -13.97 9.05
CA THR A 156 -16.55 -15.10 8.41
C THR A 156 -15.28 -15.55 9.15
N SER A 157 -14.65 -14.66 9.94
CA SER A 157 -13.46 -14.98 10.73
C SER A 157 -13.73 -15.81 11.99
N ILE A 158 -14.99 -15.89 12.44
CA ILE A 158 -15.39 -16.59 13.66
C ILE A 158 -16.33 -17.78 13.40
N GLN A 159 -16.68 -18.07 12.16
CA GLN A 159 -17.61 -19.17 11.81
C GLN A 159 -17.14 -20.54 12.33
N GLY A 160 -15.82 -20.77 12.37
CA GLY A 160 -15.23 -22.00 12.90
C GLY A 160 -15.02 -22.06 14.41
N GLU A 161 -15.27 -20.97 15.16
CA GLU A 161 -15.12 -20.97 16.62
C GLU A 161 -16.37 -21.55 17.29
N THR A 162 -16.20 -22.65 18.01
CA THR A 162 -17.31 -23.37 18.68
C THR A 162 -17.95 -22.56 19.81
N ARG A 163 -17.19 -21.63 20.41
CA ARG A 163 -17.70 -20.70 21.42
C ARG A 163 -18.09 -19.35 20.82
N ARG A 164 -18.44 -19.26 19.54
CA ARG A 164 -18.95 -17.99 19.00
C ARG A 164 -20.27 -17.60 19.67
N ALA A 165 -20.55 -16.32 19.74
CA ALA A 165 -21.79 -15.80 20.32
C ALA A 165 -22.48 -14.88 19.31
N SER A 166 -23.80 -14.99 19.21
CA SER A 166 -24.58 -14.22 18.22
C SER A 166 -24.44 -12.72 18.38
N TYR A 167 -24.20 -12.21 19.60
CA TYR A 167 -23.97 -10.78 19.84
C TYR A 167 -22.60 -10.27 19.30
N GLU A 168 -21.75 -11.15 18.77
CA GLU A 168 -20.51 -10.84 18.05
C GLU A 168 -20.67 -11.01 16.52
N GLU A 169 -21.88 -11.28 16.03
CA GLU A 169 -22.18 -11.51 14.61
C GLU A 169 -22.91 -10.29 14.04
N VAL A 170 -22.39 -9.74 12.94
CA VAL A 170 -23.00 -8.58 12.27
C VAL A 170 -24.38 -8.94 11.72
N SER A 171 -24.53 -10.17 11.20
CA SER A 171 -25.78 -10.68 10.64
C SER A 171 -26.91 -10.71 11.66
N LYS A 172 -26.65 -10.95 12.95
CA LYS A 172 -27.67 -10.86 14.02
C LYS A 172 -28.35 -9.50 13.99
N TYR A 173 -27.55 -8.44 14.06
CA TYR A 173 -28.04 -7.06 14.15
C TYR A 173 -28.75 -6.63 12.87
N LEU A 174 -28.22 -7.03 11.70
CA LEU A 174 -28.90 -6.78 10.44
C LEU A 174 -30.22 -7.57 10.35
N ASN A 175 -30.30 -8.77 10.91
CA ASN A 175 -31.50 -9.59 10.79
C ASN A 175 -32.62 -9.18 11.76
N GLU A 176 -32.27 -8.67 12.93
CA GLU A 176 -33.21 -8.25 13.98
C GLU A 176 -33.84 -6.87 13.73
N ASN A 177 -33.34 -6.11 12.74
CA ASN A 177 -33.84 -4.77 12.40
C ASN A 177 -34.59 -4.75 11.07
N THR A 178 -35.57 -3.85 10.93
CA THR A 178 -36.37 -3.69 9.71
C THR A 178 -36.17 -2.34 9.03
N VAL A 179 -35.67 -1.34 9.75
CA VAL A 179 -35.40 0.01 9.23
C VAL A 179 -33.89 0.24 9.23
N PHE A 180 -33.37 0.66 8.08
CA PHE A 180 -31.94 0.89 7.86
C PHE A 180 -31.72 2.22 7.15
N SER A 181 -30.63 2.87 7.51
CA SER A 181 -30.06 3.96 6.74
C SER A 181 -28.56 3.80 6.63
N VAL A 182 -27.97 4.48 5.66
CA VAL A 182 -26.51 4.62 5.57
C VAL A 182 -26.12 6.08 5.42
N SER A 183 -24.98 6.41 6.00
CA SER A 183 -24.34 7.72 5.92
C SER A 183 -22.83 7.59 5.78
N ASP A 184 -22.20 8.70 5.44
CA ASP A 184 -20.75 8.83 5.40
C ASP A 184 -20.12 8.60 6.78
N CYS A 185 -18.86 8.17 6.77
CA CYS A 185 -18.10 7.98 8.00
C CYS A 185 -17.69 9.32 8.62
N SER A 186 -18.33 9.72 9.72
CA SER A 186 -18.05 10.96 10.46
C SER A 186 -16.56 11.16 10.80
N CYS A 187 -15.85 10.10 11.20
CA CYS A 187 -14.42 10.16 11.49
C CYS A 187 -13.58 10.50 10.24
N ARG A 188 -13.92 9.92 9.08
CA ARG A 188 -13.23 10.21 7.82
C ARG A 188 -13.61 11.59 7.30
N THR A 189 -14.88 11.99 7.40
CA THR A 189 -15.36 13.35 7.09
C THR A 189 -14.60 14.41 7.89
N SER A 190 -14.48 14.23 9.20
CA SER A 190 -13.73 15.13 10.08
C SER A 190 -12.24 15.19 9.69
N ARG A 191 -11.59 14.05 9.44
CA ARG A 191 -10.18 14.01 9.02
C ARG A 191 -9.97 14.67 7.66
N GLU A 192 -10.87 14.45 6.72
CA GLU A 192 -10.85 15.07 5.39
C GLU A 192 -10.93 16.61 5.48
N ALA A 193 -11.86 17.15 6.26
CA ALA A 193 -11.98 18.59 6.49
C ALA A 193 -10.71 19.22 7.13
N MET A 194 -9.91 18.42 7.83
CA MET A 194 -8.63 18.85 8.40
C MET A 194 -7.43 18.66 7.44
N GLY A 195 -7.62 18.10 6.25
CA GLY A 195 -6.52 17.74 5.33
C GLY A 195 -5.73 16.50 5.79
N GLU A 196 -6.35 15.68 6.65
CA GLU A 196 -5.74 14.51 7.25
C GLU A 196 -6.43 13.20 6.83
N GLY A 197 -7.11 13.16 5.68
CA GLY A 197 -7.69 11.93 5.16
C GLY A 197 -6.66 10.82 4.92
N CYS A 198 -7.10 9.56 4.87
CA CYS A 198 -6.20 8.39 4.76
C CYS A 198 -6.34 7.60 3.45
N GLY A 199 -7.11 8.11 2.48
CA GLY A 199 -7.37 7.47 1.19
C GLY A 199 -8.27 6.23 1.25
N HIS A 200 -9.02 6.02 2.34
CA HIS A 200 -10.04 4.96 2.38
C HIS A 200 -11.43 5.56 2.13
N LEU A 201 -12.27 4.84 1.39
CA LEU A 201 -13.66 5.19 1.06
C LEU A 201 -14.42 5.76 2.26
N LYS A 202 -15.02 6.95 2.13
CA LYS A 202 -15.74 7.64 3.22
C LYS A 202 -17.25 7.40 3.11
N GLU A 203 -17.73 7.30 1.89
CA GLU A 203 -19.12 7.30 1.46
C GLU A 203 -19.83 5.99 1.81
N ASP A 204 -21.05 6.08 2.32
CA ASP A 204 -21.90 4.93 2.66
C ASP A 204 -21.21 3.87 3.55
N MET A 205 -20.58 4.33 4.63
CA MET A 205 -19.76 3.48 5.52
C MET A 205 -20.35 3.27 6.92
N CYS A 206 -21.31 4.10 7.33
CA CYS A 206 -21.93 4.01 8.65
C CYS A 206 -23.40 3.61 8.47
N ILE A 207 -23.74 2.39 8.87
CA ILE A 207 -25.11 1.86 8.80
C ILE A 207 -25.80 2.16 10.14
N GLN A 208 -27.00 2.72 10.11
CA GLN A 208 -27.84 2.90 11.30
C GLN A 208 -29.00 1.91 11.28
N LEU A 209 -29.49 1.55 12.46
CA LEU A 209 -30.48 0.50 12.68
C LEU A 209 -31.67 1.03 13.50
N GLY A 210 -32.88 0.65 13.12
CA GLY A 210 -34.10 0.93 13.89
C GLY A 210 -34.33 2.42 14.12
N HIS A 211 -34.53 2.83 15.38
CA HIS A 211 -34.79 4.24 15.73
C HIS A 211 -33.69 5.21 15.27
N ALA A 212 -32.42 4.78 15.25
CA ALA A 212 -31.34 5.63 14.74
C ALA A 212 -31.43 5.78 13.22
N ALA A 213 -31.84 4.74 12.48
CA ALA A 213 -32.09 4.85 11.05
C ALA A 213 -33.23 5.84 10.76
N GLU A 214 -34.34 5.75 11.50
CA GLU A 214 -35.45 6.68 11.38
C GLU A 214 -35.02 8.13 11.60
N TYR A 215 -34.22 8.38 12.64
CA TYR A 215 -33.64 9.70 12.91
C TYR A 215 -32.79 10.20 11.73
N TYR A 216 -31.90 9.36 11.19
CA TYR A 216 -31.04 9.73 10.07
C TYR A 216 -31.83 10.05 8.79
N ILE A 217 -32.85 9.25 8.49
CA ILE A 217 -33.72 9.45 7.33
C ILE A 217 -34.51 10.75 7.48
N ARG A 218 -35.17 10.94 8.63
CA ARG A 218 -36.02 12.12 8.89
C ARG A 218 -35.24 13.43 8.89
N THR A 219 -33.97 13.38 9.30
CA THR A 219 -33.11 14.56 9.36
C THR A 219 -32.29 14.76 8.10
N GLY A 220 -32.36 13.88 7.09
CA GLY A 220 -31.61 13.99 5.84
C GLY A 220 -30.11 13.68 5.96
N ARG A 221 -29.67 13.09 7.07
CA ARG A 221 -28.25 12.74 7.33
C ARG A 221 -27.80 11.48 6.62
N GLY A 222 -28.74 10.59 6.36
CA GLY A 222 -28.49 9.32 5.73
C GLY A 222 -29.64 8.94 4.83
N ARG A 223 -29.34 8.18 3.79
CA ARG A 223 -30.34 7.63 2.88
C ARG A 223 -30.87 6.31 3.42
N ALA A 224 -32.17 6.05 3.21
CA ALA A 224 -32.75 4.76 3.51
C ALA A 224 -32.14 3.68 2.60
N ILE A 225 -31.94 2.48 3.14
CA ILE A 225 -31.41 1.33 2.40
C ILE A 225 -32.21 0.07 2.72
N THR A 226 -32.10 -0.94 1.87
CA THR A 226 -32.63 -2.27 2.18
C THR A 226 -31.66 -3.05 3.06
N ARG A 227 -32.13 -4.18 3.61
CA ARG A 227 -31.27 -5.11 4.35
C ARG A 227 -30.21 -5.73 3.44
N GLU A 228 -30.58 -6.07 2.21
CA GLU A 228 -29.70 -6.67 1.21
C GLU A 228 -28.55 -5.72 0.89
N GLU A 229 -28.87 -4.44 0.70
CA GLU A 229 -27.87 -3.39 0.49
C GLU A 229 -26.97 -3.20 1.73
N ALA A 230 -27.51 -3.31 2.95
CA ALA A 230 -26.71 -3.28 4.17
C ALA A 230 -25.66 -4.42 4.20
N PHE A 231 -26.04 -5.63 3.80
CA PHE A 231 -25.10 -6.75 3.66
C PHE A 231 -24.05 -6.51 2.56
N GLU A 232 -24.44 -5.90 1.44
CA GLU A 232 -23.52 -5.52 0.37
C GLU A 232 -22.48 -4.50 0.84
N ILE A 233 -22.91 -3.48 1.60
CA ILE A 233 -22.01 -2.48 2.20
C ILE A 233 -21.01 -3.15 3.15
N ILE A 234 -21.45 -4.08 4.00
CA ILE A 234 -20.56 -4.85 4.90
C ILE A 234 -19.53 -5.62 4.09
N LYS A 235 -19.95 -6.35 3.06
CA LYS A 235 -19.05 -7.11 2.20
C LYS A 235 -18.04 -6.22 1.49
N ARG A 236 -18.51 -5.11 0.89
CA ARG A 236 -17.67 -4.11 0.23
C ARG A 236 -16.64 -3.53 1.19
N ALA A 237 -17.03 -3.22 2.43
CA ALA A 237 -16.13 -2.73 3.46
C ALA A 237 -15.02 -3.75 3.79
N GLU A 238 -15.37 -5.03 3.97
CA GLU A 238 -14.42 -6.11 4.24
C GLU A 238 -13.43 -6.33 3.08
N GLU A 239 -13.92 -6.32 1.84
CA GLU A 239 -13.10 -6.42 0.62
C GLU A 239 -12.11 -5.25 0.51
N ASN A 240 -12.50 -4.07 0.99
CA ASN A 240 -11.65 -2.88 1.12
C ASN A 240 -10.74 -2.87 2.37
N GLY A 241 -10.72 -3.96 3.15
CA GLY A 241 -9.86 -4.09 4.33
C GLY A 241 -10.33 -3.30 5.55
N LEU A 242 -11.58 -2.86 5.56
CA LEU A 242 -12.22 -2.23 6.71
C LEU A 242 -12.73 -3.30 7.68
N MET A 243 -12.91 -2.91 8.94
CA MET A 243 -13.42 -3.75 10.01
C MET A 243 -14.64 -3.13 10.68
N HIS A 244 -15.36 -3.91 11.48
CA HIS A 244 -16.63 -3.48 12.04
C HIS A 244 -16.49 -2.97 13.48
N GLN A 245 -17.19 -1.89 13.78
CA GLN A 245 -17.38 -1.39 15.14
C GLN A 245 -18.83 -1.03 15.39
N MET A 246 -19.26 -1.11 16.63
CA MET A 246 -20.62 -0.79 17.05
C MET A 246 -20.60 0.06 18.33
N PRO A 247 -21.55 1.00 18.49
CA PRO A 247 -21.90 1.54 19.78
C PRO A 247 -22.22 0.42 20.78
N ASN A 248 -21.74 0.56 22.00
CA ASN A 248 -21.74 -0.52 23.00
C ASN A 248 -22.32 -0.05 24.36
N ALA A 249 -23.13 1.01 24.32
CA ALA A 249 -23.69 1.69 25.49
C ALA A 249 -25.18 1.37 25.77
N ASP A 250 -25.84 0.59 24.92
CA ASP A 250 -27.28 0.29 25.01
C ASP A 250 -27.58 -1.04 25.72
N GLY A 251 -26.52 -1.74 26.13
CA GLY A 251 -26.59 -3.01 26.83
C GLY A 251 -26.47 -4.25 25.93
N PRO A 252 -26.49 -5.45 26.54
CA PRO A 252 -26.22 -6.71 25.86
C PRO A 252 -27.08 -6.94 24.61
N GLY A 253 -26.43 -7.27 23.49
CA GLY A 253 -27.10 -7.63 22.23
C GLY A 253 -27.91 -6.49 21.60
N LYS A 254 -27.68 -5.24 22.01
CA LYS A 254 -28.33 -4.05 21.46
C LYS A 254 -27.28 -3.09 20.91
N THR A 255 -27.56 -2.56 19.73
CA THR A 255 -26.82 -1.49 19.07
C THR A 255 -27.76 -0.76 18.13
N HIS A 256 -27.40 0.47 17.78
CA HIS A 256 -28.16 1.31 16.86
C HIS A 256 -27.35 1.68 15.61
N ALA A 257 -26.08 1.25 15.50
CA ALA A 257 -25.26 1.49 14.32
C ALA A 257 -24.14 0.45 14.14
N ILE A 258 -23.67 0.34 12.90
CA ILE A 258 -22.51 -0.45 12.48
C ILE A 258 -21.60 0.46 11.66
N CYS A 259 -20.40 0.68 12.18
CA CYS A 259 -19.37 1.51 11.56
C CYS A 259 -18.32 0.64 10.87
N ASN A 260 -18.13 0.81 9.57
CA ASN A 260 -17.08 0.16 8.79
C ASN A 260 -15.80 0.98 8.86
N CYS A 261 -14.90 0.67 9.79
CA CYS A 261 -13.79 1.53 10.20
C CYS A 261 -12.43 1.09 9.61
N CYS A 262 -11.51 2.06 9.47
CA CYS A 262 -10.09 1.81 9.22
C CYS A 262 -9.25 2.10 10.48
N GLY A 263 -8.02 1.60 10.54
CA GLY A 263 -7.07 1.93 11.61
C GLY A 263 -6.54 3.37 11.56
N CYS A 264 -6.67 4.03 10.41
CA CYS A 264 -5.96 5.25 10.07
C CYS A 264 -6.73 6.54 10.44
N SER A 265 -8.06 6.52 10.36
CA SER A 265 -8.92 7.69 10.61
C SER A 265 -9.91 7.50 11.76
N CYS A 266 -10.26 6.26 12.11
CA CYS A 266 -11.27 5.99 13.14
C CYS A 266 -10.83 6.50 14.52
N TYR A 267 -11.64 7.37 15.13
CA TYR A 267 -11.35 7.91 16.47
C TYR A 267 -11.46 6.88 17.59
N ALA A 268 -12.28 5.83 17.41
CA ALA A 268 -12.33 4.72 18.35
C ALA A 268 -11.08 3.82 18.21
N THR A 269 -10.66 3.46 16.99
CA THR A 269 -9.41 2.67 16.80
C THR A 269 -8.16 3.42 17.25
N ARG A 270 -8.14 4.76 17.19
CA ARG A 270 -7.06 5.59 17.76
C ARG A 270 -6.80 5.26 19.23
N ILE A 271 -7.81 4.84 20.01
CA ILE A 271 -7.64 4.41 21.40
C ILE A 271 -6.68 3.21 21.49
N ALA A 272 -6.80 2.26 20.58
CA ALA A 272 -5.93 1.09 20.48
C ALA A 272 -4.59 1.40 19.79
N GLY A 273 -4.57 2.27 18.77
CA GLY A 273 -3.36 2.60 18.01
C GLY A 273 -2.44 3.60 18.71
N MET A 274 -2.97 4.76 19.08
CA MET A 274 -2.23 5.86 19.67
C MET A 274 -2.03 5.68 21.18
N PHE A 275 -3.11 5.41 21.92
CA PHE A 275 -3.04 5.33 23.38
C PHE A 275 -2.71 3.92 23.88
N LEU A 276 -2.65 2.92 22.98
CA LEU A 276 -2.41 1.51 23.32
C LEU A 276 -3.36 1.00 24.43
N ASN A 277 -4.60 1.49 24.44
CA ASN A 277 -5.64 1.17 25.42
C ASN A 277 -6.70 0.24 24.81
N ASN A 278 -6.24 -0.89 24.28
CA ASN A 278 -7.03 -1.82 23.45
C ASN A 278 -8.24 -2.41 24.20
N ASP A 279 -8.19 -2.56 25.53
CA ASP A 279 -9.29 -3.10 26.36
C ASP A 279 -10.59 -2.28 26.22
N MET A 280 -10.47 -0.99 25.90
CA MET A 280 -11.60 -0.09 25.73
C MET A 280 -12.39 -0.33 24.45
N VAL A 281 -11.81 -0.97 23.43
CA VAL A 281 -12.46 -1.13 22.11
C VAL A 281 -12.42 -2.55 21.55
N ARG A 282 -11.60 -3.47 22.09
CA ARG A 282 -11.43 -4.82 21.53
C ARG A 282 -12.70 -5.68 21.62
N SER A 283 -12.79 -6.64 20.70
CA SER A 283 -13.78 -7.73 20.77
C SER A 283 -13.39 -8.78 21.83
N ASN A 284 -14.19 -9.84 21.93
CA ASN A 284 -13.84 -11.00 22.77
C ASN A 284 -12.74 -11.91 22.18
N TYR A 285 -12.25 -11.59 21.00
CA TYR A 285 -11.38 -12.46 20.22
C TYR A 285 -9.96 -11.92 20.13
N VAL A 286 -9.01 -12.85 19.97
CA VAL A 286 -7.61 -12.53 19.69
C VAL A 286 -7.14 -13.40 18.54
N SER A 287 -6.34 -12.81 17.65
CA SER A 287 -5.72 -13.53 16.55
C SER A 287 -4.59 -14.43 17.06
N ARG A 288 -4.53 -15.64 16.55
CA ARG A 288 -3.42 -16.58 16.76
C ARG A 288 -2.90 -17.02 15.40
N VAL A 289 -1.57 -17.03 15.26
CA VAL A 289 -0.90 -17.54 14.07
C VAL A 289 -0.34 -18.93 14.39
N ASP A 290 -0.74 -19.90 13.57
CA ASP A 290 -0.08 -21.19 13.46
C ASP A 290 1.20 -21.01 12.65
N LYS A 291 2.36 -21.03 13.33
CA LYS A 291 3.66 -20.80 12.69
C LYS A 291 3.97 -21.88 11.65
N ASP A 292 3.49 -23.11 11.83
CA ASP A 292 3.79 -24.24 10.95
C ASP A 292 3.06 -24.11 9.61
N LYS A 293 1.81 -23.66 9.63
CA LYS A 293 1.04 -23.34 8.42
C LYS A 293 1.42 -22.00 7.80
N CYS A 294 1.91 -21.05 8.58
CA CYS A 294 2.24 -19.72 8.10
C CYS A 294 3.42 -19.77 7.11
N VAL A 295 3.26 -19.04 6.01
CA VAL A 295 4.28 -18.88 4.96
C VAL A 295 4.83 -17.47 4.85
N GLY A 296 4.50 -16.58 5.81
CA GLY A 296 5.08 -15.24 5.85
C GLY A 296 4.80 -14.36 4.62
N CYS A 297 3.65 -14.52 3.94
CA CYS A 297 3.30 -13.69 2.78
C CYS A 297 3.15 -12.19 3.13
N GLY A 298 2.57 -11.89 4.31
CA GLY A 298 2.43 -10.54 4.83
C GLY A 298 1.12 -9.83 4.51
N GLU A 299 0.18 -10.45 3.78
CA GLU A 299 -1.13 -9.85 3.48
C GLU A 299 -1.88 -9.45 4.77
N CYS A 300 -1.79 -10.29 5.81
CA CYS A 300 -2.40 -10.03 7.12
C CYS A 300 -1.74 -8.85 7.87
N VAL A 301 -0.48 -8.53 7.58
CA VAL A 301 0.27 -7.40 8.16
C VAL A 301 -0.19 -6.09 7.52
N GLN A 302 -0.39 -6.09 6.20
CA GLN A 302 -0.87 -4.94 5.45
C GLN A 302 -2.26 -4.49 5.94
N VAL A 303 -3.19 -5.44 6.17
CA VAL A 303 -4.57 -5.13 6.60
C VAL A 303 -4.72 -4.88 8.11
N CYS A 304 -3.72 -5.18 8.94
CA CYS A 304 -3.85 -5.04 10.40
C CYS A 304 -4.06 -3.56 10.81
N PRO A 305 -5.20 -3.18 11.42
CA PRO A 305 -5.54 -1.77 11.68
C PRO A 305 -4.76 -1.15 12.84
N VAL A 306 -4.17 -1.98 13.70
CA VAL A 306 -3.50 -1.55 14.93
C VAL A 306 -2.07 -2.06 15.02
N ASN A 307 -1.48 -2.54 13.91
CA ASN A 307 -0.11 -3.06 13.85
C ASN A 307 0.22 -4.18 14.87
N ALA A 308 -0.79 -4.99 15.21
CA ALA A 308 -0.65 -6.18 16.06
C ALA A 308 0.07 -7.34 15.34
N LEU A 309 -0.08 -7.45 14.01
CA LEU A 309 0.62 -8.46 13.22
C LEU A 309 1.84 -7.84 12.52
N LYS A 310 2.96 -8.55 12.54
CA LYS A 310 4.21 -8.20 11.85
C LYS A 310 4.86 -9.47 11.28
N LEU A 311 5.58 -9.35 10.18
CA LEU A 311 6.39 -10.45 9.65
C LEU A 311 7.60 -10.68 10.56
N GLY A 312 7.99 -11.94 10.72
CA GLY A 312 9.16 -12.36 11.46
C GLY A 312 9.83 -13.57 10.85
N GLN A 313 10.81 -14.10 11.57
CA GLN A 313 11.57 -15.30 11.21
C GLN A 313 10.83 -16.56 11.67
N LYS A 314 10.86 -17.60 10.82
CA LYS A 314 10.36 -18.95 11.14
C LYS A 314 11.48 -19.94 11.42
N LEU A 315 12.63 -19.79 10.76
CA LEU A 315 13.76 -20.71 10.88
C LEU A 315 14.38 -20.68 12.28
N CYS A 316 14.93 -21.82 12.70
CA CYS A 316 15.67 -21.94 13.95
C CYS A 316 16.91 -21.04 13.96
N ALA A 317 17.17 -20.41 15.12
CA ALA A 317 18.33 -19.55 15.32
C ALA A 317 19.37 -20.22 16.23
N LYS A 318 20.66 -19.96 16.00
CA LYS A 318 21.80 -20.36 16.86
C LYS A 318 21.64 -19.73 18.24
N THR A 319 21.39 -18.42 18.27
CA THR A 319 21.05 -17.67 19.47
C THR A 319 19.52 -17.61 19.61
N PRO A 320 18.93 -18.11 20.71
CA PRO A 320 17.49 -18.09 20.91
C PRO A 320 16.92 -16.68 20.78
N ILE A 321 15.91 -16.53 19.90
CA ILE A 321 15.18 -15.27 19.75
C ILE A 321 14.28 -15.11 20.98
N VAL A 322 14.65 -14.20 21.88
CA VAL A 322 13.82 -13.87 23.04
C VAL A 322 12.77 -12.84 22.62
N GLU A 323 11.53 -13.30 22.44
CA GLU A 323 10.40 -12.40 22.23
C GLU A 323 10.20 -11.54 23.49
N LYS A 324 10.43 -10.22 23.38
CA LYS A 324 10.21 -9.27 24.46
C LYS A 324 8.72 -9.22 24.80
N LYS A 325 8.31 -9.95 25.84
CA LYS A 325 6.93 -9.89 26.34
C LYS A 325 6.68 -8.52 26.93
N ARG A 326 5.63 -7.83 26.44
CA ARG A 326 5.14 -6.61 27.06
C ARG A 326 4.69 -6.95 28.49
N VAL A 327 5.25 -6.26 29.48
CA VAL A 327 4.89 -6.44 30.89
C VAL A 327 4.04 -5.29 31.42
N ASP A 328 4.17 -4.11 30.82
CA ASP A 328 3.45 -2.89 31.20
C ASP A 328 2.26 -2.69 30.24
N PHE A 329 1.08 -2.59 30.84
CA PHE A 329 -0.21 -2.42 30.16
C PHE A 329 -1.00 -1.30 30.84
N ALA A 330 -1.95 -0.70 30.12
CA ALA A 330 -2.79 0.36 30.66
C ALA A 330 -3.52 -0.06 31.96
N HIS A 331 -3.93 -1.33 32.08
CA HIS A 331 -4.64 -1.84 33.26
C HIS A 331 -3.74 -2.22 34.45
N ASN A 332 -2.41 -2.24 34.31
CA ASN A 332 -1.49 -2.66 35.37
C ASN A 332 -0.36 -1.66 35.71
N THR A 333 -0.25 -0.55 34.98
CA THR A 333 0.78 0.48 35.19
C THR A 333 0.20 1.87 35.03
N GLU A 334 0.88 2.88 35.60
CA GLU A 334 0.59 4.27 35.26
C GLU A 334 0.79 4.47 33.75
N TRP A 335 -0.17 5.10 33.09
CA TRP A 335 -0.24 5.13 31.64
C TRP A 335 -0.22 6.57 31.14
N GLY A 336 0.98 7.12 31.00
CA GLY A 336 1.22 8.50 30.58
C GLY A 336 1.70 8.62 29.13
N PRO A 337 2.01 9.84 28.69
CA PRO A 337 2.50 10.14 27.34
C PRO A 337 3.71 9.31 26.89
N ASP A 338 4.56 8.87 27.83
CA ASP A 338 5.72 8.00 27.56
C ASP A 338 5.34 6.60 27.05
N LYS A 339 4.07 6.21 27.19
CA LYS A 339 3.51 4.92 26.74
C LYS A 339 2.65 5.05 25.49
N TRP A 340 2.49 6.25 24.93
CA TRP A 340 1.64 6.48 23.77
C TRP A 340 2.45 6.41 22.47
N ASN A 341 1.78 6.02 21.39
CA ASN A 341 2.28 6.09 20.03
C ASN A 341 1.59 7.22 19.27
N VAL A 342 2.01 8.47 19.51
CA VAL A 342 1.43 9.65 18.85
C VAL A 342 1.53 9.54 17.31
N ASP A 343 2.60 8.93 16.82
CA ASP A 343 2.90 8.75 15.39
C ASP A 343 2.34 7.45 14.78
N HIS A 344 1.37 6.80 15.42
CA HIS A 344 0.79 5.53 14.97
C HIS A 344 0.33 5.49 13.50
N ARG A 345 0.08 6.65 12.89
CA ARG A 345 -0.35 6.79 11.49
C ARG A 345 0.81 6.79 10.50
N ILE A 346 2.06 6.95 10.95
CA ILE A 346 3.23 7.07 10.07
C ILE A 346 4.38 6.11 10.41
N ASN A 347 4.34 5.46 11.59
CA ASN A 347 5.39 4.59 12.10
C ASN A 347 5.00 3.10 12.18
N LYS A 348 3.97 2.69 11.43
CA LYS A 348 3.59 1.27 11.29
C LYS A 348 4.81 0.45 10.82
N LYS A 349 5.13 -0.63 11.54
CA LYS A 349 6.23 -1.54 11.19
C LYS A 349 5.71 -2.82 10.55
N ASN A 350 6.30 -3.24 9.43
CA ASN A 350 5.86 -4.45 8.73
C ASN A 350 6.61 -5.70 9.21
N VAL A 351 7.79 -5.52 9.81
CA VAL A 351 8.67 -6.60 10.24
C VAL A 351 9.08 -6.38 11.70
N VAL A 352 9.30 -7.47 12.44
CA VAL A 352 9.94 -7.42 13.77
C VAL A 352 11.46 -7.25 13.64
N ASP A 353 12.15 -6.96 14.74
CA ASP A 353 13.58 -6.65 14.72
C ASP A 353 14.46 -7.80 14.21
N THR A 354 14.01 -9.06 14.32
CA THR A 354 14.75 -10.23 13.80
C THR A 354 14.64 -10.41 12.29
N GLY A 355 13.91 -9.54 11.59
CA GLY A 355 13.73 -9.63 10.14
C GLY A 355 12.76 -10.73 9.70
N THR A 356 12.60 -10.85 8.38
CA THR A 356 11.76 -11.84 7.70
C THR A 356 12.44 -12.39 6.45
N SER A 357 11.69 -13.07 5.58
CA SER A 357 12.26 -13.74 4.41
C SER A 357 13.07 -12.79 3.51
N PRO A 358 14.32 -13.16 3.19
CA PRO A 358 15.17 -12.35 2.32
C PRO A 358 14.57 -12.14 0.93
N CYS A 359 13.88 -13.15 0.39
CA CYS A 359 13.29 -13.08 -0.95
C CYS A 359 12.21 -12.00 -1.10
N LYS A 360 11.36 -11.78 -0.08
CA LYS A 360 10.39 -10.66 -0.07
C LYS A 360 11.10 -9.33 0.15
N THR A 361 12.09 -9.31 1.04
CA THR A 361 12.86 -8.10 1.37
C THR A 361 13.61 -7.55 0.16
N GLN A 362 14.25 -8.43 -0.62
CA GLN A 362 15.12 -8.05 -1.74
C GLN A 362 14.36 -7.85 -3.06
N CYS A 363 13.12 -8.32 -3.15
CA CYS A 363 12.24 -7.97 -4.27
C CYS A 363 11.82 -6.51 -4.14
N PRO A 364 12.10 -5.62 -5.11
CA PRO A 364 11.71 -4.21 -5.03
C PRO A 364 10.20 -3.98 -4.89
N ALA A 365 9.39 -4.86 -5.49
CA ALA A 365 7.93 -4.85 -5.34
C ALA A 365 7.43 -5.55 -4.06
N HIS A 366 8.33 -6.18 -3.29
CA HIS A 366 8.00 -6.98 -2.10
C HIS A 366 6.92 -8.04 -2.31
N ILE A 367 6.98 -8.72 -3.47
CA ILE A 367 6.05 -9.80 -3.80
C ILE A 367 6.11 -10.89 -2.72
N SER A 368 4.94 -11.47 -2.42
CA SER A 368 4.76 -12.55 -1.43
C SER A 368 5.32 -13.90 -1.92
N VAL A 369 6.65 -13.98 -2.11
CA VAL A 369 7.37 -15.13 -2.72
C VAL A 369 7.03 -16.47 -2.08
N GLN A 370 7.23 -16.61 -0.77
CA GLN A 370 6.89 -17.85 -0.06
C GLN A 370 5.40 -18.20 -0.19
N GLY A 371 4.53 -17.19 -0.30
CA GLY A 371 3.10 -17.37 -0.47
C GLY A 371 2.76 -18.04 -1.81
N TYR A 372 3.23 -17.49 -2.92
CA TYR A 372 2.91 -18.06 -4.24
C TYR A 372 3.65 -19.39 -4.48
N VAL A 373 4.88 -19.56 -3.95
CA VAL A 373 5.60 -20.84 -3.99
C VAL A 373 4.80 -21.91 -3.24
N LYS A 374 4.22 -21.58 -2.07
CA LYS A 374 3.38 -22.53 -1.34
C LYS A 374 2.08 -22.87 -2.09
N LEU A 375 1.44 -21.88 -2.70
CA LEU A 375 0.23 -22.13 -3.50
C LEU A 375 0.55 -23.01 -4.72
N ALA A 376 1.70 -22.78 -5.38
CA ALA A 376 2.18 -23.63 -6.47
C ALA A 376 2.45 -25.06 -6.01
N SER A 377 3.05 -25.26 -4.83
CA SER A 377 3.25 -26.59 -4.24
C SER A 377 1.94 -27.35 -3.95
N GLN A 378 0.79 -26.69 -4.09
CA GLN A 378 -0.55 -27.25 -3.84
C GLN A 378 -1.36 -27.33 -5.15
N GLY A 379 -0.76 -27.05 -6.31
CA GLY A 379 -1.48 -26.95 -7.59
C GLY A 379 -2.43 -25.75 -7.70
N ARG A 380 -2.39 -24.80 -6.74
CA ARG A 380 -3.31 -23.65 -6.67
C ARG A 380 -2.80 -22.47 -7.49
N TYR A 381 -2.51 -22.69 -8.78
CA TYR A 381 -1.80 -21.71 -9.61
C TYR A 381 -2.57 -20.42 -9.87
N LYS A 382 -3.91 -20.47 -10.00
CA LYS A 382 -4.73 -19.26 -10.16
C LYS A 382 -4.65 -18.34 -8.94
N GLU A 383 -4.68 -18.90 -7.74
CA GLU A 383 -4.56 -18.14 -6.50
C GLU A 383 -3.14 -17.61 -6.27
N ALA A 384 -2.13 -18.36 -6.74
CA ALA A 384 -0.74 -17.94 -6.77
C ALA A 384 -0.55 -16.73 -7.69
N LEU A 385 -1.16 -16.77 -8.88
CA LEU A 385 -1.15 -15.67 -9.84
C LEU A 385 -1.82 -14.42 -9.28
N GLU A 386 -3.01 -14.56 -8.71
CA GLU A 386 -3.70 -13.46 -8.02
C GLU A 386 -2.81 -12.83 -6.92
N LEU A 387 -2.15 -13.65 -6.11
CA LEU A 387 -1.26 -13.17 -5.05
C LEU A 387 -0.05 -12.40 -5.61
N ILE A 388 0.48 -12.79 -6.77
CA ILE A 388 1.56 -12.05 -7.44
C ILE A 388 1.02 -10.69 -7.94
N LYS A 389 -0.17 -10.66 -8.56
CA LYS A 389 -0.77 -9.43 -9.11
C LYS A 389 -1.13 -8.37 -8.09
N ASN A 390 -1.25 -8.74 -6.81
CA ASN A 390 -1.33 -7.75 -5.73
C ASN A 390 -0.18 -6.76 -5.78
N GLU A 391 1.01 -7.18 -6.21
CA GLU A 391 2.26 -6.40 -6.16
C GLU A 391 2.94 -6.23 -7.53
N ASN A 392 2.63 -7.06 -8.52
CA ASN A 392 3.23 -7.01 -9.85
C ASN A 392 2.19 -7.31 -10.95
N PRO A 393 1.80 -6.33 -11.78
CA PRO A 393 0.87 -6.53 -12.90
C PRO A 393 1.49 -7.23 -14.12
N PHE A 394 2.82 -7.40 -14.16
CA PHE A 394 3.55 -8.04 -15.26
C PHE A 394 4.34 -9.30 -14.80
N PRO A 395 3.69 -10.31 -14.20
CA PRO A 395 4.36 -11.53 -13.77
C PRO A 395 5.04 -12.31 -14.91
N ALA A 396 4.45 -12.37 -16.12
CA ALA A 396 4.96 -13.15 -17.24
C ALA A 396 6.18 -12.49 -17.89
N VAL A 397 6.18 -11.15 -18.03
CA VAL A 397 7.38 -10.38 -18.36
C VAL A 397 8.45 -10.59 -17.31
N CYS A 398 8.14 -10.37 -16.02
CA CYS A 398 9.11 -10.53 -14.95
C CYS A 398 9.66 -11.96 -14.84
N GLY A 399 8.92 -12.99 -15.25
CA GLY A 399 9.39 -14.38 -15.26
C GLY A 399 10.45 -14.67 -16.33
N ARG A 400 10.75 -13.72 -17.21
CA ARG A 400 11.70 -13.87 -18.32
C ARG A 400 12.94 -12.98 -18.22
N ILE A 401 12.81 -11.84 -17.52
CA ILE A 401 13.83 -10.78 -17.50
C ILE A 401 14.22 -10.31 -16.09
N CYS A 402 13.65 -10.88 -15.03
CA CYS A 402 13.93 -10.43 -13.68
C CYS A 402 15.39 -10.72 -13.29
N PRO A 403 16.09 -9.83 -12.58
CA PRO A 403 17.47 -10.05 -12.11
C PRO A 403 17.57 -11.04 -10.94
N ARG A 404 16.46 -11.68 -10.55
CA ARG A 404 16.38 -12.74 -9.53
C ARG A 404 17.05 -12.40 -8.18
N LYS A 405 17.03 -11.13 -7.74
CA LYS A 405 17.53 -10.71 -6.40
C LYS A 405 16.94 -11.54 -5.25
N CYS A 406 15.70 -12.02 -5.41
CA CYS A 406 15.06 -12.92 -4.47
C CYS A 406 15.73 -14.31 -4.36
N GLU A 407 16.30 -14.81 -5.46
CA GLU A 407 17.11 -16.04 -5.50
C GLU A 407 18.51 -15.79 -4.98
N SER A 408 19.16 -14.68 -5.38
CA SER A 408 20.51 -14.31 -4.90
C SER A 408 20.56 -14.21 -3.37
N ALA A 409 19.49 -13.72 -2.75
CA ALA A 409 19.39 -13.61 -1.30
C ALA A 409 18.75 -14.83 -0.63
N CYS A 410 18.33 -15.84 -1.37
CA CYS A 410 17.62 -16.99 -0.83
C CYS A 410 18.48 -17.71 0.21
N THR A 411 17.91 -18.00 1.39
CA THR A 411 18.62 -18.71 2.47
C THR A 411 19.02 -20.13 2.06
N ARG A 412 18.31 -20.77 1.12
CA ARG A 412 18.68 -22.10 0.62
C ARG A 412 20.06 -22.13 -0.07
N GLY A 413 20.47 -21.01 -0.67
CA GLY A 413 21.80 -20.87 -1.28
C GLY A 413 22.97 -20.99 -0.28
N ASP A 414 22.71 -20.85 1.02
CA ASP A 414 23.73 -21.07 2.06
C ASP A 414 23.89 -22.57 2.42
N ILE A 415 23.07 -23.45 1.81
CA ILE A 415 23.10 -24.90 1.98
C ILE A 415 23.55 -25.58 0.68
N ASP A 416 22.87 -25.26 -0.42
CA ASP A 416 23.14 -25.75 -1.78
C ASP A 416 22.86 -24.66 -2.84
N GLU A 417 21.91 -24.85 -3.75
CA GLU A 417 21.52 -23.86 -4.76
C GLU A 417 20.22 -23.15 -4.33
N PRO A 418 20.01 -21.87 -4.65
CA PRO A 418 18.76 -21.19 -4.31
C PRO A 418 17.55 -21.86 -4.98
N VAL A 419 16.36 -21.61 -4.43
CA VAL A 419 15.09 -22.02 -5.07
C VAL A 419 14.93 -21.27 -6.40
N ALA A 420 14.54 -21.98 -7.47
CA ALA A 420 14.23 -21.40 -8.78
C ALA A 420 12.88 -20.65 -8.77
N ILE A 421 12.84 -19.60 -7.96
CA ILE A 421 11.69 -18.73 -7.72
C ILE A 421 11.17 -18.13 -9.02
N ASP A 422 12.06 -17.69 -9.91
CA ASP A 422 11.71 -17.05 -11.17
C ASP A 422 11.07 -18.03 -12.15
N GLU A 423 11.57 -19.27 -12.22
CA GLU A 423 10.99 -20.33 -13.06
C GLU A 423 9.62 -20.79 -12.57
N ILE A 424 9.44 -20.89 -11.24
CA ILE A 424 8.11 -21.12 -10.63
C ILE A 424 7.16 -19.97 -11.01
N LYS A 425 7.62 -18.72 -10.91
CA LYS A 425 6.81 -17.54 -11.28
C LYS A 425 6.48 -17.54 -12.77
N LYS A 426 7.43 -17.86 -13.65
CA LYS A 426 7.24 -17.98 -15.10
C LYS A 426 6.13 -19.01 -15.38
N PHE A 427 6.22 -20.21 -14.83
CA PHE A 427 5.18 -21.24 -14.96
C PHE A 427 3.79 -20.76 -14.53
N ILE A 428 3.68 -20.14 -13.34
CA ILE A 428 2.40 -19.61 -12.85
C ILE A 428 1.84 -18.56 -13.81
N ALA A 429 2.71 -17.69 -14.32
CA ALA A 429 2.35 -16.55 -15.16
C ALA A 429 2.00 -16.92 -16.60
N GLU A 430 2.35 -18.13 -17.08
CA GLU A 430 1.92 -18.61 -18.40
C GLU A 430 0.38 -18.64 -18.53
N GLN A 431 -0.35 -18.73 -17.41
CA GLN A 431 -1.81 -18.59 -17.39
C GLN A 431 -2.30 -17.24 -17.93
N ASP A 432 -1.53 -16.15 -17.80
CA ASP A 432 -1.93 -14.83 -18.32
C ASP A 432 -1.82 -14.72 -19.85
N LEU A 433 -1.03 -15.59 -20.47
CA LEU A 433 -0.80 -15.54 -21.91
C LEU A 433 -2.03 -15.98 -22.72
N LYS A 434 -2.96 -16.72 -22.09
CA LYS A 434 -4.17 -17.20 -22.75
C LYS A 434 -5.40 -16.50 -22.17
N MET A 435 -6.31 -16.06 -23.05
CA MET A 435 -7.53 -15.34 -22.67
C MET A 435 -8.45 -16.14 -21.74
N ASP A 436 -8.52 -17.45 -21.89
CA ASP A 436 -9.38 -18.34 -21.11
C ASP A 436 -8.87 -18.58 -19.69
N THR A 437 -7.56 -18.43 -19.46
CA THR A 437 -6.93 -18.69 -18.16
C THR A 437 -6.41 -17.44 -17.43
N ARG A 438 -6.31 -16.29 -18.11
CA ARG A 438 -5.77 -15.06 -17.51
C ARG A 438 -6.58 -14.59 -16.31
N TYR A 439 -5.90 -13.98 -15.34
CA TYR A 439 -6.55 -13.39 -14.18
C TYR A 439 -6.72 -11.88 -14.37
N VAL A 440 -7.98 -11.44 -14.53
CA VAL A 440 -8.35 -10.02 -14.55
C VAL A 440 -8.93 -9.65 -13.18
N PRO A 441 -8.28 -8.76 -12.41
CA PRO A 441 -8.81 -8.36 -11.11
C PRO A 441 -10.09 -7.53 -11.26
N LYS A 442 -10.93 -7.53 -10.23
CA LYS A 442 -12.17 -6.74 -10.21
C LYS A 442 -11.89 -5.28 -9.88
N LEU A 443 -12.62 -4.37 -10.54
CA LEU A 443 -12.65 -2.95 -10.19
C LEU A 443 -13.20 -2.75 -8.78
N ARG A 444 -12.63 -1.80 -8.04
CA ARG A 444 -12.99 -1.53 -6.63
C ARG A 444 -14.04 -0.44 -6.48
N HIS A 445 -13.89 0.64 -7.24
CA HIS A 445 -14.76 1.82 -7.16
C HIS A 445 -15.00 2.39 -8.57
N GLU A 446 -15.78 3.47 -8.63
CA GLU A 446 -16.01 4.28 -9.83
C GLU A 446 -15.83 5.75 -9.45
N TYR A 447 -14.63 6.31 -9.66
CA TYR A 447 -14.32 7.70 -9.31
C TYR A 447 -14.56 8.66 -10.47
N GLY A 448 -14.34 8.21 -11.71
CA GLY A 448 -14.57 9.01 -12.90
C GLY A 448 -13.54 10.11 -13.18
N ASN A 449 -12.70 10.50 -12.20
CA ASN A 449 -11.59 11.46 -12.38
C ASN A 449 -10.67 10.99 -13.53
N LYS A 450 -10.18 11.94 -14.34
CA LYS A 450 -9.29 11.66 -15.47
C LYS A 450 -7.83 11.79 -15.05
N ILE A 451 -7.05 10.73 -15.25
CA ILE A 451 -5.62 10.71 -14.95
C ILE A 451 -4.82 10.48 -16.23
N ALA A 452 -3.77 11.28 -16.43
CA ALA A 452 -2.85 11.13 -17.55
C ALA A 452 -1.56 10.43 -17.09
N VAL A 453 -1.18 9.36 -17.77
CA VAL A 453 0.11 8.69 -17.60
C VAL A 453 0.94 8.93 -18.85
N ILE A 454 2.18 9.39 -18.69
CA ILE A 454 3.05 9.81 -19.79
C ILE A 454 4.20 8.81 -19.90
N GLY A 455 4.15 7.98 -20.93
CA GLY A 455 5.04 6.84 -21.16
C GLY A 455 4.37 5.50 -20.86
N ALA A 456 4.41 4.58 -21.83
CA ALA A 456 3.85 3.23 -21.75
C ALA A 456 4.91 2.17 -21.41
N GLY A 457 5.93 2.53 -20.62
CA GLY A 457 6.90 1.58 -20.05
C GLY A 457 6.37 0.89 -18.77
N PRO A 458 7.16 0.01 -18.13
CA PRO A 458 6.73 -0.75 -16.96
C PRO A 458 6.15 0.09 -15.82
N SER A 459 6.77 1.25 -15.54
CA SER A 459 6.32 2.15 -14.47
C SER A 459 4.97 2.80 -14.81
N GLY A 460 4.84 3.37 -16.01
CA GLY A 460 3.59 4.00 -16.46
C GLY A 460 2.45 2.99 -16.54
N LEU A 461 2.68 1.83 -17.17
CA LEU A 461 1.67 0.78 -17.25
C LEU A 461 1.29 0.24 -15.86
N SER A 462 2.24 0.09 -14.94
CA SER A 462 1.91 -0.32 -13.57
C SER A 462 1.08 0.73 -12.82
N CYS A 463 1.40 2.02 -12.98
CA CYS A 463 0.58 3.10 -12.41
C CYS A 463 -0.85 3.07 -12.98
N ALA A 464 -0.96 2.94 -14.30
CA ALA A 464 -2.24 2.85 -14.99
C ALA A 464 -3.07 1.64 -14.54
N PHE A 465 -2.44 0.48 -14.38
CA PHE A 465 -3.11 -0.73 -13.87
C PHE A 465 -3.74 -0.50 -12.50
N TYR A 466 -2.98 0.01 -11.51
CA TYR A 466 -3.50 0.18 -10.16
C TYR A 466 -4.54 1.32 -10.05
N LEU A 467 -4.40 2.39 -10.84
CA LEU A 467 -5.41 3.44 -10.91
C LEU A 467 -6.71 2.94 -11.59
N ALA A 468 -6.60 2.17 -12.67
CA ALA A 468 -7.76 1.57 -13.31
C ALA A 468 -8.50 0.64 -12.35
N LEU A 469 -7.77 -0.22 -11.62
CA LEU A 469 -8.36 -1.09 -10.57
C LEU A 469 -9.10 -0.32 -9.49
N ASP A 470 -8.60 0.85 -9.10
CA ASP A 470 -9.28 1.69 -8.11
C ASP A 470 -10.51 2.42 -8.69
N GLY A 471 -10.68 2.50 -10.02
CA GLY A 471 -11.88 3.07 -10.65
C GLY A 471 -11.68 4.40 -11.38
N TYR A 472 -10.44 4.76 -11.72
CA TYR A 472 -10.11 6.00 -12.41
C TYR A 472 -10.18 5.86 -13.93
N LYS A 473 -10.49 6.97 -14.64
CA LYS A 473 -10.38 7.03 -16.10
C LYS A 473 -8.95 7.36 -16.48
N VAL A 474 -8.16 6.34 -16.83
CA VAL A 474 -6.73 6.50 -17.13
C VAL A 474 -6.49 6.52 -18.63
N THR A 475 -5.76 7.53 -19.09
CA THR A 475 -5.21 7.57 -20.46
C THR A 475 -3.68 7.54 -20.40
N VAL A 476 -3.06 6.58 -21.09
CA VAL A 476 -1.61 6.47 -21.26
C VAL A 476 -1.23 7.10 -22.61
N PHE A 477 -0.37 8.11 -22.57
CA PHE A 477 0.19 8.78 -23.75
C PHE A 477 1.58 8.22 -24.03
N GLU A 478 1.80 7.73 -25.24
CA GLU A 478 3.05 7.09 -25.66
C GLU A 478 3.58 7.73 -26.94
N LYS A 479 4.86 8.12 -26.92
CA LYS A 479 5.57 8.75 -28.04
C LYS A 479 5.68 7.80 -29.23
N GLN A 480 5.92 6.51 -28.98
CA GLN A 480 6.07 5.49 -30.01
C GLN A 480 4.72 4.95 -30.48
N LYS A 481 4.72 4.23 -31.61
CA LYS A 481 3.53 3.55 -32.14
C LYS A 481 3.18 2.25 -31.39
N VAL A 482 4.11 1.75 -30.58
CA VAL A 482 3.99 0.49 -29.82
C VAL A 482 4.08 0.76 -28.33
N LEU A 483 3.44 -0.09 -27.53
CA LEU A 483 3.43 -0.01 -26.06
C LEU A 483 4.53 -0.89 -25.45
N GLY A 484 4.73 -0.79 -24.13
CA GLY A 484 5.70 -1.58 -23.37
C GLY A 484 7.03 -0.87 -23.10
N GLY A 485 7.26 0.30 -23.71
CA GLY A 485 8.48 1.10 -23.52
C GLY A 485 9.74 0.26 -23.76
N MET A 486 10.71 0.34 -22.84
CA MET A 486 11.96 -0.43 -22.96
C MET A 486 11.79 -1.95 -22.93
N LEU A 487 10.66 -2.50 -22.46
CA LEU A 487 10.38 -3.93 -22.61
C LEU A 487 10.25 -4.33 -24.08
N THR A 488 9.57 -3.49 -24.86
CA THR A 488 9.34 -3.72 -26.29
C THR A 488 10.50 -3.21 -27.12
N LEU A 489 11.06 -2.05 -26.77
CA LEU A 489 12.04 -1.35 -27.60
C LEU A 489 13.48 -1.73 -27.27
N GLY A 490 13.77 -2.10 -26.02
CA GLY A 490 15.12 -2.36 -25.55
C GLY A 490 15.45 -3.84 -25.36
N ILE A 491 14.46 -4.71 -25.15
CA ILE A 491 14.71 -6.13 -24.90
C ILE A 491 14.44 -6.94 -26.18
N PRO A 492 15.42 -7.73 -26.67
CA PRO A 492 15.23 -8.56 -27.86
C PRO A 492 14.18 -9.67 -27.67
N SER A 493 13.52 -10.06 -28.75
CA SER A 493 12.46 -11.08 -28.72
C SER A 493 12.92 -12.47 -28.25
N TYR A 494 14.20 -12.82 -28.41
CA TYR A 494 14.72 -14.10 -27.93
C TYR A 494 14.83 -14.17 -26.40
N ARG A 495 14.69 -13.02 -25.72
CA ARG A 495 14.56 -12.93 -24.26
C ARG A 495 13.14 -12.62 -23.79
N LEU A 496 12.43 -11.79 -24.55
CA LEU A 496 11.08 -11.37 -24.21
C LEU A 496 10.26 -11.15 -25.48
N GLU A 497 9.46 -12.16 -25.82
CA GLU A 497 8.54 -12.12 -26.95
C GLU A 497 7.50 -11.00 -26.78
N LYS A 498 7.14 -10.34 -27.89
CA LYS A 498 6.24 -9.17 -27.85
C LYS A 498 4.82 -9.58 -27.49
N GLU A 499 4.44 -10.80 -27.82
CA GLU A 499 3.18 -11.45 -27.49
C GLU A 499 2.99 -11.56 -25.98
N VAL A 500 4.06 -11.82 -25.23
CA VAL A 500 4.04 -11.88 -23.75
C VAL A 500 3.73 -10.50 -23.18
N ILE A 501 4.40 -9.47 -23.69
CA ILE A 501 4.18 -8.07 -23.27
C ILE A 501 2.73 -7.66 -23.59
N ASN A 502 2.28 -7.93 -24.81
CA ASN A 502 0.95 -7.55 -25.28
C ASN A 502 -0.17 -8.27 -24.51
N ALA A 503 0.00 -9.54 -24.17
CA ALA A 503 -0.98 -10.29 -23.39
C ALA A 503 -1.22 -9.67 -22.00
N GLU A 504 -0.17 -9.17 -21.34
CA GLU A 504 -0.32 -8.48 -20.05
C GLU A 504 -0.86 -7.05 -20.21
N ILE A 505 -0.56 -6.37 -21.32
CA ILE A 505 -1.16 -5.07 -21.67
C ILE A 505 -2.65 -5.21 -22.00
N ASP A 506 -3.08 -6.33 -22.60
CA ASP A 506 -4.50 -6.57 -22.86
C ASP A 506 -5.34 -6.58 -21.59
N ILE A 507 -4.78 -7.06 -20.47
CA ILE A 507 -5.45 -6.97 -19.17
C ILE A 507 -5.72 -5.51 -18.79
N LEU A 508 -4.80 -4.57 -19.08
CA LEU A 508 -5.04 -3.15 -18.84
C LEU A 508 -6.15 -2.60 -19.74
N ARG A 509 -6.25 -3.07 -21.00
CA ARG A 509 -7.35 -2.72 -21.90
C ARG A 509 -8.68 -3.23 -21.37
N GLU A 510 -8.72 -4.47 -20.87
CA GLU A 510 -9.90 -5.08 -20.24
C GLU A 510 -10.34 -4.31 -18.97
N LEU A 511 -9.39 -3.70 -18.25
CA LEU A 511 -9.65 -2.80 -17.12
C LEU A 511 -10.08 -1.38 -17.55
N GLY A 512 -10.14 -1.09 -18.86
CA GLY A 512 -10.61 0.20 -19.39
C GLY A 512 -9.53 1.27 -19.55
N VAL A 513 -8.25 0.93 -19.50
CA VAL A 513 -7.16 1.88 -19.77
C VAL A 513 -7.16 2.27 -21.25
N GLU A 514 -7.18 3.58 -21.52
CA GLU A 514 -7.08 4.13 -22.86
C GLU A 514 -5.60 4.34 -23.23
N PHE A 515 -5.20 3.96 -24.45
CA PHE A 515 -3.85 4.16 -24.96
C PHE A 515 -3.85 5.09 -26.16
N LYS A 516 -3.02 6.14 -26.11
CA LYS A 516 -2.79 7.07 -27.22
C LYS A 516 -1.33 7.02 -27.63
N THR A 517 -1.04 6.24 -28.67
CA THR A 517 0.30 6.05 -29.22
C THR A 517 0.62 7.08 -30.31
N GLY A 518 1.91 7.27 -30.60
CA GLY A 518 2.39 8.27 -31.57
C GLY A 518 2.20 9.72 -31.11
N ILE A 519 2.02 9.95 -29.80
CA ILE A 519 1.83 11.29 -29.23
C ILE A 519 2.94 11.58 -28.23
N GLU A 520 3.77 12.57 -28.53
CA GLU A 520 4.83 13.05 -27.64
C GLU A 520 4.36 14.26 -26.82
N VAL A 521 4.18 14.07 -25.51
CA VAL A 521 3.86 15.16 -24.59
C VAL A 521 5.10 16.06 -24.42
N GLY A 522 4.94 17.36 -24.63
CA GLY A 522 5.99 18.37 -24.79
C GLY A 522 6.19 18.78 -26.26
N LYS A 523 5.79 17.96 -27.23
CA LYS A 523 5.92 18.27 -28.66
C LYS A 523 4.58 18.44 -29.35
N ASP A 524 3.75 17.40 -29.32
CA ASP A 524 2.45 17.36 -30.00
C ASP A 524 1.34 17.96 -29.12
N ILE A 525 1.43 17.74 -27.81
CA ILE A 525 0.54 18.28 -26.78
C ILE A 525 1.33 18.66 -25.54
N SER A 526 0.83 19.58 -24.70
CA SER A 526 1.49 19.98 -23.45
C SER A 526 0.73 19.51 -22.20
N LEU A 527 1.40 19.48 -21.04
CA LEU A 527 0.74 19.26 -19.75
C LEU A 527 -0.39 20.28 -19.52
N LYS A 528 -0.16 21.54 -19.89
CA LYS A 528 -1.16 22.62 -19.81
C LYS A 528 -2.39 22.31 -20.68
N TYR A 529 -2.19 21.82 -21.90
CA TYR A 529 -3.30 21.41 -22.76
C TYR A 529 -4.11 20.27 -22.11
N LEU A 530 -3.45 19.25 -21.58
CA LEU A 530 -4.11 18.13 -20.92
C LEU A 530 -4.90 18.57 -19.67
N ARG A 531 -4.37 19.48 -18.84
CA ARG A 531 -5.15 20.09 -17.75
C ARG A 531 -6.45 20.71 -18.27
N GLY A 532 -6.38 21.44 -19.39
CA GLY A 532 -7.56 22.00 -20.07
C GLY A 532 -8.57 20.97 -20.60
N GLN A 533 -8.17 19.70 -20.78
CA GLN A 533 -9.05 18.58 -21.14
C GLN A 533 -9.68 17.88 -19.92
N GLY A 534 -9.42 18.40 -18.72
CA GLY A 534 -9.95 17.91 -17.45
C GLY A 534 -9.14 16.79 -16.82
N TYR A 535 -7.87 16.59 -17.20
CA TYR A 535 -6.97 15.70 -16.46
C TYR A 535 -6.54 16.37 -15.14
N GLU A 536 -6.71 15.65 -14.03
CA GLU A 536 -6.55 16.19 -12.67
C GLU A 536 -5.19 15.86 -12.05
N ALA A 537 -4.51 14.81 -12.55
CA ALA A 537 -3.15 14.47 -12.15
C ALA A 537 -2.39 13.77 -13.28
N PHE A 538 -1.05 13.81 -13.16
CA PHE A 538 -0.11 13.35 -14.16
C PHE A 538 0.92 12.42 -13.53
N TYR A 539 1.21 11.29 -14.19
CA TYR A 539 2.34 10.42 -13.86
C TYR A 539 3.36 10.42 -15.00
N ILE A 540 4.55 10.98 -14.77
CA ILE A 540 5.65 10.99 -15.74
C ILE A 540 6.48 9.72 -15.59
N ALA A 541 6.51 8.92 -16.65
CA ALA A 541 7.19 7.63 -16.73
C ALA A 541 7.82 7.39 -18.12
N ILE A 542 8.43 8.43 -18.70
CA ILE A 542 9.02 8.38 -20.06
C ILE A 542 10.31 7.54 -20.17
N GLY A 543 10.86 7.09 -19.04
CA GLY A 543 12.04 6.22 -18.97
C GLY A 543 13.38 6.91 -19.26
N ALA A 544 14.41 6.10 -19.48
CA ALA A 544 15.73 6.52 -19.95
C ALA A 544 15.99 5.96 -21.34
N GLN A 545 15.53 6.68 -22.35
CA GLN A 545 15.42 6.25 -23.73
C GLN A 545 16.61 6.63 -24.62
N LEU A 546 17.50 7.52 -24.21
CA LEU A 546 18.69 7.88 -24.99
C LEU A 546 19.85 6.92 -24.70
N GLY A 547 20.66 6.61 -25.71
CA GLY A 547 21.99 6.04 -25.50
C GLY A 547 22.98 7.12 -25.06
N ARG A 548 23.97 6.76 -24.23
CA ARG A 548 25.08 7.66 -23.88
C ARG A 548 26.23 7.53 -24.85
N ASN A 549 26.80 8.68 -25.18
CA ASN A 549 28.03 8.81 -25.95
C ASN A 549 29.26 8.75 -25.03
N LEU A 550 30.41 8.36 -25.59
CA LEU A 550 31.72 8.24 -24.95
C LEU A 550 32.49 9.57 -24.89
N GLY A 551 32.20 10.50 -25.80
CA GLY A 551 32.91 11.76 -25.95
C GLY A 551 34.31 11.61 -26.56
N ILE A 552 34.50 10.63 -27.45
CA ILE A 552 35.80 10.35 -28.08
C ILE A 552 35.83 10.77 -29.56
N GLN A 553 37.03 10.96 -30.11
CA GLN A 553 37.20 11.26 -31.53
C GLN A 553 36.62 10.13 -32.41
N GLY A 554 35.90 10.53 -33.47
CA GLY A 554 35.30 9.61 -34.45
C GLY A 554 33.98 8.98 -34.00
N GLU A 555 33.38 9.45 -32.91
CA GLU A 555 32.11 8.90 -32.41
C GLU A 555 30.89 9.23 -33.30
N ASP A 556 30.97 10.29 -34.10
CA ASP A 556 29.90 10.69 -35.03
C ASP A 556 30.05 10.06 -36.44
N SER A 557 31.03 9.15 -36.64
CA SER A 557 31.28 8.52 -37.93
C SER A 557 30.14 7.59 -38.37
N GLU A 558 29.94 7.46 -39.68
CA GLU A 558 29.00 6.49 -40.24
C GLU A 558 29.40 5.06 -39.81
N GLY A 559 28.44 4.32 -39.27
CA GLY A 559 28.63 2.98 -38.73
C GLY A 559 28.80 2.93 -37.20
N VAL A 560 28.84 4.07 -36.52
CA VAL A 560 28.78 4.17 -35.05
C VAL A 560 27.33 4.40 -34.61
N ILE A 561 26.81 3.54 -33.74
CA ILE A 561 25.40 3.58 -33.28
C ILE A 561 25.34 3.31 -31.79
N THR A 562 24.46 3.97 -31.05
CA THR A 562 24.22 3.58 -29.65
C THR A 562 23.51 2.23 -29.57
N GLY A 563 23.83 1.42 -28.58
CA GLY A 563 23.21 0.11 -28.38
C GLY A 563 21.70 0.19 -28.20
N VAL A 564 21.22 1.25 -27.54
CA VAL A 564 19.78 1.50 -27.34
C VAL A 564 19.09 1.77 -28.67
N ASP A 565 19.66 2.62 -29.53
CA ASP A 565 19.07 2.94 -30.83
C ASP A 565 19.13 1.74 -31.78
N PHE A 566 20.23 0.98 -31.75
CA PHE A 566 20.37 -0.27 -32.48
C PHE A 566 19.27 -1.27 -32.11
N LEU A 567 19.12 -1.59 -30.82
CA LEU A 567 18.09 -2.52 -30.35
C LEU A 567 16.68 -2.01 -30.66
N ARG A 568 16.43 -0.71 -30.52
CA ARG A 568 15.15 -0.10 -30.87
C ARG A 568 14.83 -0.31 -32.34
N ASN A 569 15.77 -0.03 -33.24
CA ASN A 569 15.56 -0.18 -34.67
C ASN A 569 15.25 -1.63 -35.05
N VAL A 570 16.01 -2.58 -34.52
CA VAL A 570 15.76 -4.02 -34.73
C VAL A 570 14.38 -4.41 -34.21
N ASN A 571 14.03 -4.01 -32.98
CA ASN A 571 12.74 -4.35 -32.37
C ASN A 571 11.52 -3.71 -33.06
N LEU A 572 11.70 -2.57 -33.73
CA LEU A 572 10.66 -1.93 -34.54
C LEU A 572 10.54 -2.53 -35.94
N GLY A 573 11.42 -3.49 -36.30
CA GLY A 573 11.46 -4.09 -37.64
C GLY A 573 12.03 -3.16 -38.70
N ASN A 574 12.79 -2.13 -38.31
CA ASN A 574 13.53 -1.32 -39.25
C ASN A 574 14.68 -2.15 -39.84
N GLU A 575 15.01 -1.92 -41.11
CA GLU A 575 16.18 -2.57 -41.71
C GLU A 575 17.47 -2.08 -41.04
N VAL A 576 18.22 -3.03 -40.47
CA VAL A 576 19.54 -2.78 -39.86
C VAL A 576 20.52 -3.77 -40.46
N ASN A 577 21.32 -3.30 -41.42
CA ASN A 577 22.37 -4.11 -42.04
C ASN A 577 23.69 -3.87 -41.30
N LEU A 578 24.18 -4.91 -40.60
CA LEU A 578 25.52 -4.94 -40.01
C LEU A 578 26.37 -5.95 -40.79
N GLU A 579 26.99 -5.51 -41.87
CA GLU A 579 27.91 -6.35 -42.64
C GLU A 579 29.35 -6.19 -42.13
N GLY A 580 30.09 -7.30 -42.04
CA GLY A 580 31.49 -7.30 -41.62
C GLY A 580 31.69 -7.39 -40.09
N ASP A 581 32.78 -6.79 -39.61
CA ASP A 581 33.25 -6.89 -38.22
C ASP A 581 32.56 -5.85 -37.34
N VAL A 582 31.93 -6.28 -36.24
CA VAL A 582 31.21 -5.40 -35.29
C VAL A 582 31.92 -5.40 -33.94
N VAL A 583 32.20 -4.19 -33.43
CA VAL A 583 32.69 -3.99 -32.07
C VAL A 583 31.57 -3.45 -31.18
N VAL A 584 31.34 -4.10 -30.04
CA VAL A 584 30.38 -3.63 -29.03
C VAL A 584 31.14 -3.14 -27.79
N ILE A 585 30.83 -1.95 -27.32
CA ILE A 585 31.49 -1.33 -26.15
C ILE A 585 30.53 -1.37 -24.96
N GLY A 586 30.89 -2.08 -23.90
CA GLY A 586 30.15 -2.16 -22.64
C GLY A 586 30.17 -3.55 -22.00
N GLY A 587 30.06 -3.61 -20.66
CA GLY A 587 30.12 -4.85 -19.88
C GLY A 587 28.78 -5.32 -19.28
N GLY A 588 27.69 -4.56 -19.44
CA GLY A 588 26.39 -4.89 -18.82
C GLY A 588 25.47 -5.74 -19.72
N ASN A 589 24.32 -6.17 -19.17
CA ASN A 589 23.33 -6.99 -19.88
C ASN A 589 22.87 -6.36 -21.22
N VAL A 590 22.73 -5.04 -21.29
CA VAL A 590 22.39 -4.35 -22.55
C VAL A 590 23.47 -4.57 -23.62
N ALA A 591 24.75 -4.56 -23.24
CA ALA A 591 25.84 -4.80 -24.19
C ALA A 591 25.83 -6.25 -24.69
N ILE A 592 25.50 -7.21 -23.81
CA ILE A 592 25.29 -8.62 -24.20
C ILE A 592 24.15 -8.73 -25.22
N ASP A 593 23.01 -8.08 -24.95
CA ASP A 593 21.86 -8.11 -25.86
C ASP A 593 22.17 -7.47 -27.21
N VAL A 594 22.92 -6.36 -27.21
CA VAL A 594 23.41 -5.70 -28.43
C VAL A 594 24.30 -6.65 -29.22
N ALA A 595 25.27 -7.31 -28.58
CA ALA A 595 26.19 -8.22 -29.25
C ALA A 595 25.48 -9.44 -29.86
N ARG A 596 24.59 -10.06 -29.09
CA ARG A 596 23.80 -11.21 -29.53
C ARG A 596 22.80 -10.86 -30.63
N THR A 597 22.24 -9.66 -30.58
CA THR A 597 21.38 -9.14 -31.65
C THR A 597 22.20 -8.85 -32.90
N ALA A 598 23.40 -8.29 -32.78
CA ALA A 598 24.31 -8.05 -33.92
C ALA A 598 24.62 -9.34 -34.69
N THR A 599 24.90 -10.43 -33.97
CA THR A 599 25.11 -11.77 -34.58
C THR A 599 23.91 -12.23 -35.39
N ARG A 600 22.68 -11.97 -34.93
CA ARG A 600 21.43 -12.41 -35.59
C ARG A 600 21.06 -11.58 -36.81
N VAL A 601 21.49 -10.32 -36.89
CA VAL A 601 21.21 -9.43 -38.03
C VAL A 601 22.29 -9.49 -39.12
N GLY A 602 23.26 -10.41 -39.02
CA GLY A 602 24.20 -10.71 -40.11
C GLY A 602 25.65 -10.29 -39.88
N ALA A 603 26.03 -9.84 -38.68
CA ALA A 603 27.42 -9.54 -38.37
C ALA A 603 28.32 -10.76 -38.61
N SER A 604 29.42 -10.58 -39.35
CA SER A 604 30.35 -11.67 -39.67
C SER A 604 31.19 -12.08 -38.46
N LYS A 605 31.55 -11.10 -37.63
CA LYS A 605 32.27 -11.28 -36.38
C LYS A 605 31.81 -10.22 -35.39
N VAL A 606 31.56 -10.63 -34.14
CA VAL A 606 31.19 -9.72 -33.04
C VAL A 606 32.21 -9.84 -31.91
N SER A 607 32.82 -8.73 -31.54
CA SER A 607 33.76 -8.64 -30.42
C SER A 607 33.29 -7.56 -29.43
N MET A 608 33.06 -7.96 -28.20
CA MET A 608 32.74 -7.08 -27.08
C MET A 608 34.02 -6.61 -26.39
N PHE A 609 34.03 -5.34 -25.98
CA PHE A 609 35.09 -4.71 -25.18
C PHE A 609 34.48 -4.01 -23.98
N CYS A 610 35.06 -4.22 -22.80
CA CYS A 610 34.60 -3.60 -21.56
C CYS A 610 35.78 -3.20 -20.65
N LEU A 611 35.53 -2.25 -19.75
CA LEU A 611 36.53 -1.73 -18.82
C LEU A 611 36.81 -2.72 -17.70
N GLU A 612 35.77 -3.42 -17.29
CA GLU A 612 35.73 -4.34 -16.17
C GLU A 612 36.56 -5.59 -16.44
N SER A 613 37.17 -6.14 -15.39
CA SER A 613 37.65 -7.52 -15.41
C SER A 613 36.48 -8.49 -15.61
N ARG A 614 36.75 -9.77 -15.84
CA ARG A 614 35.68 -10.77 -16.01
C ARG A 614 34.78 -10.85 -14.78
N GLU A 615 35.37 -10.78 -13.60
CA GLU A 615 34.71 -10.89 -12.29
C GLU A 615 33.92 -9.63 -11.93
N GLU A 616 34.29 -8.49 -12.52
CA GLU A 616 33.66 -7.19 -12.27
C GLU A 616 32.58 -6.83 -13.29
N MET A 617 32.34 -7.68 -14.30
CA MET A 617 31.33 -7.42 -15.33
C MET A 617 29.94 -7.21 -14.71
N PRO A 618 29.22 -6.13 -15.07
CA PRO A 618 27.86 -5.92 -14.58
C PRO A 618 26.82 -6.91 -15.12
N ALA A 619 27.14 -7.65 -16.19
CA ALA A 619 26.26 -8.65 -16.77
C ALA A 619 26.12 -9.90 -15.90
N LEU A 620 24.97 -10.59 -16.00
CA LEU A 620 24.77 -11.87 -15.31
C LEU A 620 25.62 -12.97 -15.96
N GLU A 621 26.23 -13.86 -15.15
CA GLU A 621 27.11 -14.92 -15.65
C GLU A 621 26.43 -15.79 -16.72
N GLU A 622 25.17 -16.17 -16.51
CA GLU A 622 24.36 -16.94 -17.48
C GLU A 622 24.25 -16.21 -18.85
N GLU A 623 24.12 -14.88 -18.84
CA GLU A 623 24.05 -14.09 -20.09
C GLU A 623 25.41 -14.03 -20.80
N ILE A 624 26.50 -13.99 -20.02
CA ILE A 624 27.85 -14.00 -20.58
C ILE A 624 28.17 -15.39 -21.18
N GLU A 625 27.79 -16.47 -20.50
CA GLU A 625 27.92 -17.83 -21.02
C GLU A 625 27.12 -18.03 -22.32
N GLU A 626 25.89 -17.51 -22.40
CA GLU A 626 25.09 -17.52 -23.63
C GLU A 626 25.80 -16.77 -24.77
N ALA A 627 26.35 -15.58 -24.50
CA ALA A 627 27.09 -14.82 -25.52
C ALA A 627 28.32 -15.59 -26.04
N LEU A 628 29.09 -16.19 -25.15
CA LEU A 628 30.25 -17.02 -25.51
C LEU A 628 29.83 -18.25 -26.34
N SER A 629 28.71 -18.89 -26.01
CA SER A 629 28.17 -20.03 -26.76
C SER A 629 27.77 -19.66 -28.20
N GLU A 630 27.43 -18.39 -28.43
CA GLU A 630 27.14 -17.82 -29.74
C GLU A 630 28.40 -17.33 -30.48
N SER A 631 29.61 -17.66 -29.97
CA SER A 631 30.92 -17.30 -30.54
C SER A 631 31.24 -15.80 -30.51
N ILE A 632 30.64 -15.06 -29.55
CA ILE A 632 30.95 -13.65 -29.32
C ILE A 632 32.22 -13.56 -28.46
N GLU A 633 33.23 -12.82 -28.94
CA GLU A 633 34.47 -12.63 -28.19
C GLU A 633 34.28 -11.56 -27.10
N VAL A 634 34.64 -11.85 -25.84
CA VAL A 634 34.60 -10.86 -24.75
C VAL A 634 36.02 -10.45 -24.37
N ASN A 635 36.34 -9.17 -24.54
CA ASN A 635 37.66 -8.59 -24.31
C ASN A 635 37.62 -7.65 -23.09
N ASN A 636 37.93 -8.19 -21.92
CA ASN A 636 37.95 -7.47 -20.64
C ASN A 636 39.14 -6.52 -20.49
N SER A 637 38.98 -5.52 -19.63
CA SER A 637 40.02 -4.55 -19.24
C SER A 637 40.59 -3.73 -20.41
N TRP A 638 39.73 -3.26 -21.30
CA TRP A 638 40.07 -2.39 -22.43
C TRP A 638 39.08 -1.23 -22.55
N GLY A 639 39.61 0.00 -22.59
CA GLY A 639 38.82 1.22 -22.80
C GLY A 639 39.02 1.83 -24.18
N PRO A 640 37.98 2.38 -24.82
CA PRO A 640 38.11 3.00 -26.13
C PRO A 640 38.91 4.31 -26.02
N LYS A 641 39.85 4.51 -26.95
CA LYS A 641 40.69 5.71 -27.04
C LYS A 641 40.19 6.67 -28.13
N ARG A 642 39.94 6.14 -29.33
CA ARG A 642 39.33 6.85 -30.47
C ARG A 642 38.81 5.86 -31.51
N ILE A 643 37.83 6.29 -32.30
CA ILE A 643 37.34 5.56 -33.47
C ILE A 643 38.14 6.01 -34.70
N LEU A 644 38.55 5.03 -35.50
CA LEU A 644 39.30 5.24 -36.73
C LEU A 644 38.32 5.28 -37.90
N GLU A 645 38.38 6.34 -38.69
CA GLU A 645 37.50 6.56 -39.84
C GLU A 645 38.28 6.83 -41.12
N GLU A 646 37.67 6.46 -42.24
CA GLU A 646 38.10 6.82 -43.59
C GLU A 646 36.89 7.33 -44.36
N ASN A 647 36.99 8.53 -44.96
CA ASN A 647 35.88 9.21 -45.63
C ASN A 647 34.60 9.36 -44.77
N GLY A 648 34.77 9.55 -43.45
CA GLY A 648 33.65 9.68 -42.50
C GLY A 648 32.98 8.36 -42.11
N LYS A 649 33.52 7.21 -42.56
CA LYS A 649 33.01 5.87 -42.22
C LYS A 649 34.00 5.12 -41.33
N VAL A 650 33.49 4.40 -40.34
CA VAL A 650 34.33 3.63 -39.41
C VAL A 650 35.06 2.48 -40.13
N ILE A 651 36.36 2.34 -39.81
CA ILE A 651 37.22 1.24 -40.29
C ILE A 651 37.87 0.46 -39.13
N GLY A 652 37.79 0.99 -37.91
CA GLY A 652 38.32 0.35 -36.72
C GLY A 652 38.22 1.22 -35.48
N ILE A 653 38.75 0.71 -34.37
CA ILE A 653 38.79 1.40 -33.08
C ILE A 653 40.12 1.11 -32.39
N GLU A 654 40.67 2.15 -31.76
CA GLU A 654 41.86 2.04 -30.93
C GLU A 654 41.45 1.93 -29.46
N PHE A 655 41.95 0.91 -28.78
CA PHE A 655 41.75 0.68 -27.35
C PHE A 655 43.04 0.92 -26.57
N LYS A 656 42.88 1.26 -25.30
CA LYS A 656 43.94 1.37 -24.29
C LYS A 656 43.65 0.45 -23.10
N LYS A 657 44.68 -0.06 -22.45
CA LYS A 657 44.51 -1.01 -21.34
C LYS A 657 43.87 -0.30 -20.14
N CYS A 658 42.79 -0.86 -19.61
CA CYS A 658 42.21 -0.41 -18.34
C CYS A 658 42.91 -1.17 -17.20
N LEU A 659 43.48 -0.42 -16.24
CA LEU A 659 44.19 -0.96 -15.09
C LEU A 659 43.27 -1.14 -13.88
N SER A 660 42.32 -0.21 -13.71
CA SER A 660 41.27 -0.29 -12.70
C SER A 660 40.04 0.49 -13.17
N VAL A 661 38.84 0.04 -12.79
CA VAL A 661 37.57 0.72 -13.11
C VAL A 661 37.10 1.61 -11.96
N PHE A 662 37.33 1.16 -10.73
CA PHE A 662 36.88 1.82 -9.51
C PHE A 662 38.07 2.33 -8.69
N ASP A 663 37.86 3.40 -7.94
CA ASP A 663 38.78 3.85 -6.90
C ASP A 663 38.67 3.00 -5.62
N ASP A 664 39.52 3.27 -4.63
CA ASP A 664 39.54 2.55 -3.34
C ASP A 664 38.21 2.65 -2.55
N ASN A 665 37.35 3.62 -2.90
CA ASN A 665 36.02 3.79 -2.31
C ASN A 665 34.91 3.11 -3.14
N GLY A 666 35.26 2.38 -4.20
CA GLY A 666 34.32 1.72 -5.10
C GLY A 666 33.59 2.68 -6.04
N LYS A 667 34.05 3.93 -6.17
CA LYS A 667 33.45 4.89 -7.10
C LYS A 667 34.05 4.69 -8.49
N PHE A 668 33.20 4.74 -9.52
CA PHE A 668 33.64 4.65 -10.91
C PHE A 668 34.64 5.77 -11.24
N SER A 669 35.89 5.39 -11.51
CA SER A 669 37.02 6.28 -11.78
C SER A 669 38.12 5.50 -12.52
N PRO A 670 37.91 5.18 -13.81
CA PRO A 670 38.78 4.27 -14.53
C PRO A 670 40.18 4.86 -14.75
N ILE A 671 41.21 4.05 -14.49
CA ILE A 671 42.62 4.37 -14.75
C ILE A 671 43.09 3.57 -15.95
N PHE A 672 43.78 4.24 -16.87
CA PHE A 672 44.27 3.65 -18.12
C PHE A 672 45.79 3.69 -18.20
N ASP A 673 46.35 2.67 -18.84
CA ASP A 673 47.72 2.72 -19.37
C ASP A 673 47.66 3.20 -20.82
N GLU A 674 48.19 4.40 -21.06
CA GLU A 674 48.18 5.02 -22.39
C GLU A 674 49.26 4.45 -23.34
N GLU A 675 50.24 3.71 -22.82
CA GLU A 675 51.30 3.08 -23.61
C GLU A 675 50.85 1.74 -24.20
N ILE A 676 50.02 0.99 -23.47
CA ILE A 676 49.48 -0.29 -23.92
C ILE A 676 48.20 -0.06 -24.73
N THR A 677 48.37 0.03 -26.06
CA THR A 677 47.28 0.22 -27.02
C THR A 677 47.11 -0.96 -27.97
N LYS A 678 45.90 -1.12 -28.52
CA LYS A 678 45.60 -2.10 -29.57
C LYS A 678 44.58 -1.53 -30.54
N ILE A 679 44.82 -1.73 -31.84
CA ILE A 679 43.87 -1.39 -32.90
C ILE A 679 43.08 -2.64 -33.28
N VAL A 680 41.76 -2.49 -33.37
CA VAL A 680 40.82 -3.55 -33.76
C VAL A 680 40.06 -3.07 -34.99
N LYS A 681 40.08 -3.86 -36.05
CA LYS A 681 39.30 -3.58 -37.27
C LYS A 681 37.81 -3.72 -36.96
N ALA A 682 37.00 -2.78 -37.44
CA ALA A 682 35.56 -2.77 -37.25
C ALA A 682 34.88 -2.00 -38.38
N ASN A 683 33.82 -2.57 -38.94
CA ASN A 683 32.92 -1.93 -39.90
C ASN A 683 31.76 -1.22 -39.20
N HIS A 684 31.45 -1.62 -37.96
CA HIS A 684 30.45 -0.98 -37.11
C HIS A 684 30.91 -0.96 -35.65
N VAL A 685 30.55 0.10 -34.94
CA VAL A 685 30.81 0.24 -33.50
C VAL A 685 29.49 0.52 -32.79
N LEU A 686 29.13 -0.35 -31.84
CA LEU A 686 27.90 -0.25 -31.06
C LEU A 686 28.20 0.15 -29.61
N ILE A 687 27.75 1.34 -29.21
CA ILE A 687 28.10 1.95 -27.92
C ILE A 687 27.02 1.67 -26.88
N SER A 688 27.33 0.84 -25.88
CA SER A 688 26.40 0.34 -24.85
C SER A 688 26.85 0.71 -23.43
N VAL A 689 27.23 1.97 -23.22
CA VAL A 689 27.85 2.45 -21.96
C VAL A 689 26.88 3.19 -21.02
N GLY A 690 25.58 3.18 -21.32
CA GLY A 690 24.54 3.67 -20.44
C GLY A 690 23.39 4.35 -21.16
N GLN A 691 22.41 4.78 -20.37
CA GLN A 691 21.17 5.39 -20.84
C GLN A 691 20.97 6.80 -20.26
N GLY A 692 20.19 7.63 -20.95
CA GLY A 692 19.83 8.98 -20.56
C GLY A 692 18.36 9.30 -20.83
N MET A 693 17.86 10.36 -20.19
CA MET A 693 16.50 10.84 -20.34
C MET A 693 16.43 11.88 -21.47
N ASP A 694 15.42 11.76 -22.32
CA ASP A 694 15.04 12.80 -23.27
C ASP A 694 13.79 13.51 -22.75
N TRP A 695 13.97 14.68 -22.15
CA TRP A 695 12.88 15.50 -21.63
C TRP A 695 12.18 16.33 -22.71
N GLY A 696 12.79 16.50 -23.88
CA GLY A 696 12.33 17.43 -24.91
C GLY A 696 11.86 18.77 -24.30
N ARG A 697 10.59 19.10 -24.53
CA ARG A 697 9.92 20.25 -23.91
C ARG A 697 8.81 19.85 -22.92
N LEU A 698 8.83 18.62 -22.40
CA LEU A 698 7.80 18.11 -21.49
C LEU A 698 7.65 18.97 -20.23
N LEU A 699 8.77 19.51 -19.74
CA LEU A 699 8.83 20.29 -18.49
C LEU A 699 8.78 21.81 -18.73
N GLU A 700 8.59 22.25 -19.97
CA GLU A 700 8.44 23.67 -20.30
C GLU A 700 7.26 24.27 -19.53
N ASP A 701 7.44 25.47 -18.98
CA ASP A 701 6.47 26.16 -18.12
C ASP A 701 6.01 25.38 -16.86
N SER A 702 6.84 24.47 -16.35
CA SER A 702 6.60 23.74 -15.09
C SER A 702 7.58 24.14 -13.98
N LYS A 703 7.21 23.86 -12.72
CA LYS A 703 8.05 23.99 -11.52
C LYS A 703 8.87 22.73 -11.24
N ILE A 704 8.92 21.80 -12.19
CA ILE A 704 9.59 20.52 -12.02
C ILE A 704 11.09 20.73 -12.18
N GLU A 705 11.85 20.36 -11.15
CA GLU A 705 13.31 20.46 -11.14
C GLU A 705 13.95 19.12 -11.55
N LEU A 706 15.11 19.20 -12.18
CA LEU A 706 15.97 18.05 -12.48
C LEU A 706 17.19 18.04 -11.55
N ASN A 707 17.62 16.85 -11.17
CA ASN A 707 18.88 16.62 -10.48
C ASN A 707 20.07 16.74 -11.45
N GLN A 708 21.29 16.79 -10.92
CA GLN A 708 22.52 16.90 -11.73
C GLN A 708 22.70 15.75 -12.74
N ASN A 709 22.18 14.56 -12.43
CA ASN A 709 22.20 13.39 -13.32
C ASN A 709 21.02 13.35 -14.30
N ASN A 710 20.30 14.46 -14.47
CA ASN A 710 19.14 14.61 -15.35
C ASN A 710 17.90 13.78 -14.97
N THR A 711 17.85 13.17 -13.78
CA THR A 711 16.62 12.59 -13.22
C THR A 711 15.71 13.69 -12.67
N VAL A 712 14.41 13.44 -12.57
CA VAL A 712 13.48 14.37 -11.93
C VAL A 712 13.64 14.36 -10.42
N LYS A 713 13.54 15.54 -9.82
CA LYS A 713 13.51 15.72 -8.37
C LYS A 713 12.07 15.59 -7.86
N ALA A 714 11.82 14.58 -7.03
CA ALA A 714 10.55 14.31 -6.40
C ALA A 714 10.75 13.76 -4.98
N ASP A 715 9.71 13.83 -4.15
CA ASP A 715 9.73 13.21 -2.82
C ASP A 715 9.85 11.69 -2.92
N SER A 716 10.74 11.08 -2.13
CA SER A 716 11.09 9.66 -2.27
C SER A 716 10.00 8.68 -1.85
N PHE A 717 8.97 9.15 -1.13
CA PHE A 717 7.87 8.33 -0.65
C PHE A 717 6.57 8.58 -1.42
N THR A 718 6.22 9.84 -1.62
CA THR A 718 5.00 10.28 -2.29
C THR A 718 5.17 10.42 -3.79
N LEU A 719 6.41 10.44 -4.29
CA LEU A 719 6.75 10.60 -5.71
C LEU A 719 6.27 11.93 -6.33
N GLN A 720 5.82 12.87 -5.49
CA GLN A 720 5.32 14.17 -5.92
C GLN A 720 6.50 15.08 -6.31
N THR A 721 6.38 15.75 -7.45
CA THR A 721 7.38 16.71 -7.95
C THR A 721 7.17 18.10 -7.35
N GLY A 722 7.91 19.10 -7.84
CA GLY A 722 7.67 20.51 -7.51
C GLY A 722 6.30 21.05 -7.99
N GLU A 723 5.62 20.32 -8.88
CA GLU A 723 4.24 20.61 -9.28
C GLU A 723 3.27 19.65 -8.55
N PRO A 724 2.27 20.16 -7.81
CA PRO A 724 1.44 19.31 -6.93
C PRO A 724 0.66 18.21 -7.65
N ASP A 725 0.22 18.45 -8.87
CA ASP A 725 -0.54 17.49 -9.69
C ASP A 725 0.33 16.54 -10.50
N VAL A 726 1.67 16.67 -10.44
CA VAL A 726 2.60 15.85 -11.20
C VAL A 726 3.43 14.96 -10.29
N PHE A 727 3.36 13.66 -10.57
CA PHE A 727 4.12 12.59 -9.92
C PHE A 727 5.05 11.95 -10.94
N ALA A 728 6.15 11.35 -10.50
CA ALA A 728 7.08 10.69 -11.41
C ALA A 728 7.68 9.41 -10.83
N GLY A 729 7.97 8.44 -11.68
CA GLY A 729 8.62 7.20 -11.28
C GLY A 729 9.19 6.40 -12.43
N GLY A 730 9.79 5.25 -12.09
CA GLY A 730 10.66 4.52 -13.02
C GLY A 730 12.00 5.24 -13.23
N ASP A 731 12.63 4.97 -14.37
CA ASP A 731 14.01 5.41 -14.61
C ASP A 731 14.19 6.93 -14.58
N VAL A 732 13.16 7.71 -14.92
CA VAL A 732 13.23 9.18 -14.83
C VAL A 732 13.44 9.67 -13.41
N LEU A 733 13.04 8.91 -12.39
CA LEU A 733 13.25 9.25 -10.99
C LEU A 733 14.56 8.67 -10.47
N THR A 734 14.81 7.39 -10.73
CA THR A 734 15.91 6.65 -10.10
C THR A 734 17.21 6.60 -10.89
N GLY A 735 17.17 7.00 -12.16
CA GLY A 735 18.11 6.48 -13.16
C GLY A 735 17.74 5.06 -13.60
N PRO A 736 18.40 4.53 -14.65
CA PRO A 736 18.11 3.21 -15.19
C PRO A 736 18.22 2.10 -14.14
N LYS A 737 17.13 1.35 -13.94
CA LYS A 737 17.06 0.16 -13.06
C LYS A 737 16.33 -0.99 -13.76
N PHE A 738 16.01 -2.06 -13.03
CA PHE A 738 15.29 -3.20 -13.59
C PHE A 738 13.78 -2.92 -13.66
N ALA A 739 13.09 -3.64 -14.55
CA ALA A 739 11.64 -3.50 -14.74
C ALA A 739 10.83 -3.63 -13.44
N ILE A 740 11.25 -4.52 -12.53
CA ILE A 740 10.58 -4.72 -11.23
C ILE A 740 10.68 -3.50 -10.30
N ASP A 741 11.77 -2.72 -10.38
CA ASP A 741 11.89 -1.45 -9.65
C ASP A 741 10.91 -0.41 -10.20
N ALA A 742 10.80 -0.31 -11.53
CA ALA A 742 9.87 0.58 -12.21
C ALA A 742 8.40 0.22 -11.91
N ILE A 743 8.06 -1.07 -11.86
CA ILE A 743 6.74 -1.58 -11.47
C ILE A 743 6.39 -1.19 -10.04
N ALA A 744 7.34 -1.38 -9.10
CA ALA A 744 7.13 -0.99 -7.70
C ALA A 744 6.81 0.51 -7.57
N LEU A 745 7.54 1.36 -8.29
CA LEU A 745 7.29 2.82 -8.30
C LEU A 745 5.96 3.18 -8.97
N GLY A 746 5.53 2.44 -10.00
CA GLY A 746 4.23 2.63 -10.64
C GLY A 746 3.08 2.45 -9.66
N LYS A 747 3.14 1.40 -8.82
CA LYS A 747 2.18 1.17 -7.74
C LYS A 747 2.16 2.29 -6.71
N GLU A 748 3.33 2.72 -6.23
CA GLU A 748 3.40 3.83 -5.27
C GLU A 748 2.94 5.16 -5.87
N GLY A 749 3.14 5.36 -7.18
CA GLY A 749 2.60 6.49 -7.93
C GLY A 749 1.08 6.50 -7.95
N ALA A 750 0.46 5.35 -8.23
CA ALA A 750 -1.00 5.20 -8.20
C ALA A 750 -1.61 5.52 -6.83
N ILE A 751 -0.99 5.04 -5.74
CA ILE A 751 -1.44 5.35 -4.36
C ILE A 751 -1.36 6.86 -4.08
N SER A 752 -0.30 7.51 -4.56
CA SER A 752 -0.07 8.95 -4.34
C SER A 752 -1.07 9.79 -5.13
N ILE A 753 -1.31 9.44 -6.40
CA ILE A 753 -2.30 10.09 -7.25
C ILE A 753 -3.71 9.91 -6.67
N HIS A 754 -4.09 8.69 -6.27
CA HIS A 754 -5.37 8.44 -5.60
C HIS A 754 -5.55 9.38 -4.41
N ARG A 755 -4.53 9.53 -3.55
CA ARG A 755 -4.60 10.43 -2.40
C ARG A 755 -4.57 11.91 -2.78
N TYR A 756 -3.98 12.28 -3.91
CA TYR A 756 -3.92 13.67 -4.35
C TYR A 756 -5.26 14.17 -4.90
N VAL A 757 -5.88 13.39 -5.79
CA VAL A 757 -7.12 13.81 -6.48
C VAL A 757 -8.35 13.73 -5.58
N GLN A 758 -8.28 12.91 -4.51
CA GLN A 758 -9.36 12.82 -3.54
C GLN A 758 -9.25 14.00 -2.54
N PRO A 759 -10.32 14.82 -2.37
CA PRO A 759 -10.29 15.99 -1.50
C PRO A 759 -9.87 15.66 -0.07
N GLY A 760 -9.07 16.53 0.54
CA GLY A 760 -8.71 16.48 1.97
C GLY A 760 -7.88 15.26 2.41
N GLN A 761 -7.39 14.43 1.48
CA GLN A 761 -6.55 13.28 1.83
C GLN A 761 -5.08 13.69 2.00
N SER A 762 -4.39 13.02 2.92
CA SER A 762 -2.96 13.16 3.11
C SER A 762 -2.20 12.14 2.27
N LEU A 763 -1.11 12.57 1.62
CA LEU A 763 -0.19 11.68 0.91
C LEU A 763 0.55 10.70 1.84
N VAL A 764 0.61 11.01 3.15
CA VAL A 764 1.48 10.33 4.12
C VAL A 764 0.72 9.61 5.22
N LEU A 765 -0.31 10.24 5.79
CA LEU A 765 -0.96 9.71 6.99
C LEU A 765 -1.71 8.40 6.69
N GLY A 766 -1.46 7.38 7.51
CA GLY A 766 -2.07 6.05 7.38
C GLY A 766 -1.57 5.24 6.19
N ARG A 767 -0.50 5.66 5.51
CA ARG A 767 0.12 4.92 4.40
C ARG A 767 1.16 3.94 4.93
N ASP A 768 1.16 2.72 4.41
CA ASP A 768 2.20 1.74 4.71
C ASP A 768 3.55 2.21 4.14
N ARG A 769 4.61 2.16 4.94
CA ARG A 769 5.98 2.51 4.50
C ARG A 769 6.64 1.41 3.69
N ARG A 770 6.06 0.21 3.69
CA ARG A 770 6.54 -0.99 3.00
C ARG A 770 8.02 -1.28 3.28
N GLN A 771 8.44 -1.03 4.51
CA GLN A 771 9.80 -1.30 4.95
C GLN A 771 9.91 -2.74 5.42
N TYR A 772 10.73 -3.51 4.73
CA TYR A 772 11.03 -4.90 5.06
C TYR A 772 12.53 -5.05 5.35
N SER A 773 12.86 -5.82 6.37
CA SER A 773 14.24 -6.18 6.71
C SER A 773 14.41 -7.70 6.63
N ALA A 774 15.54 -8.13 6.07
CA ALA A 774 15.88 -9.54 5.98
C ALA A 774 16.30 -10.05 7.37
N LEU A 775 16.01 -11.32 7.62
CA LEU A 775 16.55 -12.04 8.77
C LEU A 775 18.09 -12.12 8.70
N ASP A 776 18.71 -12.31 9.85
CA ASP A 776 20.15 -12.54 9.95
C ASP A 776 20.47 -14.01 9.61
N LYS A 777 21.08 -14.22 8.44
CA LYS A 777 21.48 -15.54 7.95
C LYS A 777 22.59 -16.17 8.80
N GLU A 778 23.48 -15.37 9.38
CA GLU A 778 24.60 -15.88 10.18
C GLU A 778 24.14 -16.49 11.51
N ASN A 779 22.98 -16.07 12.00
CA ASN A 779 22.36 -16.60 13.20
C ASN A 779 21.44 -17.79 12.94
N LEU A 780 21.40 -18.40 11.75
CA LEU A 780 20.52 -19.53 11.45
C LEU A 780 21.14 -20.90 11.75
N THR A 781 20.31 -21.84 12.17
CA THR A 781 20.67 -23.26 12.24
C THR A 781 20.14 -23.98 11.00
N LEU A 782 21.03 -24.27 10.06
CA LEU A 782 20.70 -24.89 8.77
C LEU A 782 21.06 -26.40 8.71
N GLN A 783 21.59 -26.96 9.79
CA GLN A 783 21.88 -28.40 9.87
C GLN A 783 20.58 -29.22 9.86
N GLY A 784 20.54 -30.27 9.05
CA GLY A 784 19.41 -31.21 8.97
C GLY A 784 18.43 -30.97 7.80
N TYR A 785 18.61 -29.91 7.01
CA TYR A 785 17.91 -29.77 5.73
C TYR A 785 18.52 -30.68 4.67
N ASP A 786 17.68 -31.14 3.74
CA ASP A 786 18.11 -31.95 2.58
C ASP A 786 19.01 -31.15 1.62
N ARG A 787 19.59 -31.86 0.65
CA ARG A 787 20.39 -31.29 -0.44
C ARG A 787 19.84 -31.68 -1.81
N ILE A 788 18.50 -31.72 -1.94
CA ILE A 788 17.84 -32.07 -3.21
C ILE A 788 18.31 -31.10 -4.30
N PRO A 789 18.80 -31.60 -5.45
CA PRO A 789 19.28 -30.75 -6.53
C PRO A 789 18.21 -29.80 -7.05
N ARG A 790 18.64 -28.57 -7.38
CA ARG A 790 17.79 -27.57 -8.03
C ARG A 790 17.29 -28.09 -9.37
N GLN A 791 16.00 -27.91 -9.65
CA GLN A 791 15.45 -28.15 -10.98
C GLN A 791 16.01 -27.12 -11.96
N LYS A 792 16.39 -27.57 -13.15
CA LYS A 792 16.96 -26.73 -14.21
C LYS A 792 16.17 -26.92 -15.49
N VAL A 793 16.04 -25.85 -16.26
CA VAL A 793 15.59 -25.95 -17.65
C VAL A 793 16.69 -26.61 -18.48
N ASP A 794 16.29 -27.29 -19.55
CA ASP A 794 17.26 -27.84 -20.50
C ASP A 794 18.05 -26.71 -21.16
N HIS A 795 19.36 -26.93 -21.32
CA HIS A 795 20.24 -25.98 -22.00
C HIS A 795 19.82 -25.81 -23.47
N VAL A 796 19.75 -24.56 -23.92
CA VAL A 796 19.48 -24.23 -25.32
C VAL A 796 20.80 -24.19 -26.08
N ASP A 797 20.93 -24.98 -27.15
CA ASP A 797 22.12 -24.96 -28.01
C ASP A 797 22.35 -23.57 -28.63
N GLY A 798 23.48 -22.94 -28.31
CA GLY A 798 23.92 -21.65 -28.82
C GLY A 798 24.01 -21.58 -30.35
N LYS A 799 24.28 -22.70 -31.03
CA LYS A 799 24.30 -22.76 -32.49
C LYS A 799 22.92 -22.63 -33.10
N ARG A 800 21.89 -23.10 -32.40
CA ARG A 800 20.49 -22.98 -32.80
C ARG A 800 19.91 -21.64 -32.35
N SER A 801 20.29 -21.14 -31.17
CA SER A 801 19.78 -19.87 -30.65
C SER A 801 20.18 -18.68 -31.54
N LYS A 802 21.40 -18.67 -32.09
CA LYS A 802 21.90 -17.59 -32.95
C LYS A 802 21.17 -17.47 -34.30
N GLU A 803 20.41 -18.48 -34.70
CA GLU A 803 19.70 -18.51 -35.99
C GLU A 803 18.25 -17.98 -35.87
N THR A 804 17.80 -17.61 -34.68
CA THR A 804 16.41 -17.17 -34.46
C THR A 804 16.28 -16.08 -33.41
N PHE A 805 15.24 -15.26 -33.59
CA PHE A 805 14.77 -14.29 -32.59
C PHE A 805 13.70 -14.86 -31.66
N LYS A 806 13.34 -16.15 -31.79
CA LYS A 806 12.38 -16.81 -30.91
C LYS A 806 13.04 -17.16 -29.57
N ASP A 807 12.32 -16.97 -28.47
CA ASP A 807 12.73 -17.49 -27.16
C ASP A 807 12.62 -19.03 -27.18
N LEU A 808 13.76 -19.70 -27.12
CA LEU A 808 13.84 -21.16 -27.12
C LEU A 808 13.87 -21.75 -25.70
N ARG A 809 13.93 -20.90 -24.66
CA ARG A 809 14.03 -21.35 -23.27
C ARG A 809 12.70 -21.95 -22.84
N PRO A 810 12.65 -23.24 -22.44
CA PRO A 810 11.41 -23.84 -22.00
C PRO A 810 10.93 -23.21 -20.69
N THR A 811 9.69 -23.50 -20.34
CA THR A 811 9.14 -23.26 -19.00
C THR A 811 9.20 -24.58 -18.23
N PHE A 812 9.33 -24.53 -16.90
CA PHE A 812 9.23 -25.74 -16.09
C PHE A 812 7.95 -26.53 -16.38
N THR A 813 8.05 -27.84 -16.31
CA THR A 813 6.87 -28.71 -16.24
C THR A 813 6.23 -28.60 -14.85
N GLU A 814 4.97 -29.01 -14.74
CA GLU A 814 4.30 -29.09 -13.43
C GLU A 814 5.08 -29.99 -12.45
N GLU A 815 5.63 -31.11 -12.93
CA GLU A 815 6.47 -32.00 -12.10
C GLU A 815 7.72 -31.29 -11.57
N GLN A 816 8.40 -30.50 -12.42
CA GLN A 816 9.55 -29.69 -11.99
C GLN A 816 9.14 -28.64 -10.98
N VAL A 817 8.01 -27.94 -11.18
CA VAL A 817 7.50 -26.96 -10.21
C VAL A 817 7.23 -27.62 -8.86
N MET A 818 6.55 -28.77 -8.84
CA MET A 818 6.26 -29.49 -7.60
C MET A 818 7.56 -29.83 -6.85
N LYS A 819 8.52 -30.48 -7.53
CA LYS A 819 9.84 -30.82 -6.94
C LYS A 819 10.61 -29.59 -6.45
N GLU A 820 10.61 -28.50 -7.23
CA GLU A 820 11.35 -27.30 -6.86
C GLU A 820 10.72 -26.58 -5.66
N THR A 821 9.38 -26.56 -5.57
CA THR A 821 8.68 -25.90 -4.45
C THR A 821 8.94 -26.59 -3.11
N GLU A 822 9.22 -27.90 -3.10
CA GLU A 822 9.59 -28.67 -1.90
C GLU A 822 10.91 -28.20 -1.27
N ARG A 823 11.80 -27.56 -2.04
CA ARG A 823 13.10 -27.08 -1.56
C ARG A 823 13.00 -25.81 -0.71
N CYS A 824 11.86 -25.12 -0.73
CA CYS A 824 11.65 -23.86 -0.02
C CYS A 824 11.70 -24.05 1.51
N LEU A 825 12.66 -23.38 2.17
CA LEU A 825 12.85 -23.51 3.62
C LEU A 825 11.75 -22.88 4.48
N GLY A 826 10.87 -22.07 3.90
CA GLY A 826 9.82 -21.40 4.67
C GLY A 826 10.38 -20.32 5.61
N CYS A 827 11.26 -19.43 5.14
CA CYS A 827 12.05 -18.50 5.97
C CYS A 827 11.26 -17.64 6.97
N GLY A 828 10.11 -17.09 6.55
CA GLY A 828 9.31 -16.15 7.35
C GLY A 828 7.99 -16.72 7.87
N ALA A 829 7.54 -16.18 9.01
CA ALA A 829 6.21 -16.38 9.58
C ALA A 829 5.71 -15.08 10.22
N THR A 830 4.40 -14.88 10.24
CA THR A 830 3.80 -13.73 10.92
C THR A 830 3.79 -13.96 12.44
N ILE A 831 4.10 -12.91 13.19
CA ILE A 831 4.04 -12.86 14.65
C ILE A 831 2.89 -11.94 15.06
N THR A 832 2.17 -12.31 16.12
CA THR A 832 1.04 -11.52 16.65
C THR A 832 1.35 -11.00 18.05
N ASP A 833 1.24 -9.67 18.23
CA ASP A 833 1.11 -9.05 19.55
C ASP A 833 -0.34 -9.20 20.02
N GLU A 834 -0.60 -10.22 20.85
CA GLU A 834 -1.93 -10.52 21.37
C GLU A 834 -2.54 -9.37 22.18
N TYR A 835 -1.72 -8.54 22.84
CA TYR A 835 -2.23 -7.41 23.62
C TYR A 835 -2.73 -6.31 22.70
N GLN A 836 -1.98 -6.02 21.64
CA GLN A 836 -2.32 -5.00 20.65
C GLN A 836 -3.45 -5.47 19.71
N CYS A 837 -3.73 -6.78 19.64
CA CYS A 837 -4.85 -7.29 18.86
C CYS A 837 -6.21 -6.80 19.42
N ILE A 838 -7.04 -6.25 18.53
CA ILE A 838 -8.43 -5.84 18.84
C ILE A 838 -9.49 -6.86 18.41
N GLY A 839 -9.07 -8.00 17.83
CA GLY A 839 -9.97 -9.10 17.49
C GLY A 839 -10.96 -8.84 16.34
N CYS A 840 -10.54 -8.06 15.34
CA CYS A 840 -11.41 -7.69 14.20
C CYS A 840 -11.54 -8.75 13.10
N GLY A 841 -10.63 -9.72 13.01
CA GLY A 841 -10.70 -10.78 11.99
C GLY A 841 -10.17 -10.43 10.59
N ALA A 842 -9.83 -9.17 10.30
CA ALA A 842 -9.31 -8.80 8.97
C ALA A 842 -8.06 -9.61 8.53
N CYS A 843 -7.23 -10.04 9.49
CA CYS A 843 -6.07 -10.88 9.21
C CYS A 843 -6.44 -12.30 8.75
N THR A 844 -7.55 -12.87 9.20
CA THR A 844 -7.97 -14.22 8.83
C THR A 844 -8.55 -14.22 7.42
N THR A 845 -9.31 -13.19 7.05
CA THR A 845 -9.93 -13.06 5.71
C THR A 845 -8.90 -12.90 4.59
N ARG A 846 -7.67 -12.47 4.92
CA ARG A 846 -6.55 -12.38 3.98
C ARG A 846 -5.67 -13.63 3.94
N CYS A 847 -5.84 -14.57 4.86
CA CYS A 847 -4.99 -15.76 4.94
C CYS A 847 -5.52 -16.88 4.04
N LYS A 848 -4.79 -17.20 2.96
CA LYS A 848 -5.13 -18.32 2.04
C LYS A 848 -4.62 -19.70 2.51
N PHE A 849 -4.05 -19.78 3.71
CA PHE A 849 -3.29 -20.94 4.21
C PHE A 849 -3.83 -21.50 5.52
N ASP A 850 -4.97 -20.99 6.00
CA ASP A 850 -5.57 -21.35 7.30
C ASP A 850 -4.58 -21.24 8.48
N ALA A 851 -3.61 -20.34 8.34
CA ALA A 851 -2.54 -20.15 9.30
C ALA A 851 -2.93 -19.16 10.41
N ILE A 852 -4.08 -18.49 10.29
CA ILE A 852 -4.54 -17.50 11.26
C ILE A 852 -5.97 -17.80 11.65
N THR A 853 -6.21 -17.93 12.95
CA THR A 853 -7.54 -18.09 13.51
C THR A 853 -7.81 -16.99 14.53
N LEU A 854 -9.08 -16.66 14.72
CA LEU A 854 -9.53 -15.95 15.92
C LEU A 854 -9.96 -16.98 16.95
N PHE A 855 -9.48 -16.84 18.19
CA PHE A 855 -9.98 -17.60 19.32
C PHE A 855 -10.64 -16.68 20.33
N ARG A 856 -11.73 -17.14 20.95
CA ARG A 856 -12.40 -16.38 22.00
C ARG A 856 -11.57 -16.41 23.29
N LYS A 857 -10.96 -15.27 23.63
CA LYS A 857 -10.10 -15.10 24.82
C LYS A 857 -10.89 -14.55 26.01
N TYR A 858 -11.89 -13.73 25.73
CA TYR A 858 -12.70 -13.04 26.74
C TYR A 858 -14.17 -13.44 26.63
N ASP A 859 -14.92 -13.12 27.67
CA ASP A 859 -16.37 -13.29 27.72
C ASP A 859 -17.02 -12.04 28.31
N ALA A 860 -16.95 -10.96 27.56
CA ALA A 860 -17.53 -9.67 27.91
C ALA A 860 -18.73 -9.34 27.03
N GLN A 861 -19.72 -8.65 27.63
CA GLN A 861 -20.89 -8.11 26.94
C GLN A 861 -20.99 -6.60 27.22
N SER A 862 -21.71 -5.89 26.35
CA SER A 862 -22.05 -4.49 26.57
C SER A 862 -22.77 -4.29 27.89
N VAL A 863 -22.61 -3.10 28.47
CA VAL A 863 -23.32 -2.70 29.69
C VAL A 863 -24.11 -1.43 29.37
N PRO A 864 -25.39 -1.33 29.77
CA PRO A 864 -26.14 -0.08 29.64
C PRO A 864 -25.38 1.06 30.34
N LEU A 865 -25.31 2.22 29.69
CA LEU A 865 -24.54 3.37 30.18
C LEU A 865 -24.84 3.73 31.63
N GLU A 866 -26.10 3.61 32.05
CA GLU A 866 -26.58 3.93 33.41
C GLU A 866 -25.94 3.02 34.47
N LYS A 867 -25.56 1.81 34.08
CA LYS A 867 -24.91 0.80 34.94
C LYS A 867 -23.39 0.80 34.83
N LEU A 868 -22.81 1.60 33.92
CA LEU A 868 -21.38 1.55 33.61
C LEU A 868 -20.50 2.20 34.69
N LYS A 869 -20.95 3.31 35.28
CA LYS A 869 -20.21 4.05 36.32
C LYS A 869 -19.76 3.18 37.50
N PRO A 870 -20.63 2.40 38.19
CA PRO A 870 -20.20 1.55 39.30
C PRO A 870 -19.19 0.46 38.87
N ILE A 871 -19.31 -0.07 37.65
CA ILE A 871 -18.36 -1.05 37.11
C ILE A 871 -16.98 -0.42 36.90
N ILE A 872 -16.92 0.77 36.30
CA ILE A 872 -15.67 1.53 36.11
C ILE A 872 -15.02 1.82 37.47
N VAL A 873 -15.78 2.32 38.45
CA VAL A 873 -15.25 2.63 39.79
C VAL A 873 -14.63 1.39 40.45
N LYS A 874 -15.31 0.25 40.38
CA LYS A 874 -14.77 -1.03 40.88
C LYS A 874 -13.47 -1.40 40.17
N ASN A 875 -13.39 -1.22 38.86
CA ASN A 875 -12.19 -1.53 38.09
C ASN A 875 -11.03 -0.56 38.36
N ILE A 876 -11.31 0.74 38.60
CA ILE A 876 -10.29 1.72 39.01
C ILE A 876 -9.64 1.30 40.33
N ILE A 877 -10.44 0.89 41.32
CA ILE A 877 -9.94 0.42 42.62
C ILE A 877 -9.05 -0.82 42.42
N LYS A 878 -9.52 -1.80 41.63
CA LYS A 878 -8.75 -3.00 41.28
C LYS A 878 -7.42 -2.63 40.62
N ARG A 879 -7.44 -1.75 39.61
CA ARG A 879 -6.25 -1.26 38.89
C ARG A 879 -5.26 -0.60 39.83
N LYS A 880 -5.72 0.30 40.72
CA LYS A 880 -4.85 0.94 41.73
C LYS A 880 -4.17 -0.10 42.60
N GLY A 881 -4.90 -1.12 43.06
CA GLY A 881 -4.33 -2.24 43.81
C GLY A 881 -3.23 -2.98 43.05
N VAL A 882 -3.46 -3.30 41.78
CA VAL A 882 -2.47 -3.97 40.90
C VAL A 882 -1.21 -3.12 40.70
N ILE A 883 -1.38 -1.82 40.45
CA ILE A 883 -0.26 -0.88 40.26
C ILE A 883 0.58 -0.79 41.53
N THR A 884 -0.05 -0.64 42.70
CA THR A 884 0.65 -0.57 43.99
C THR A 884 1.40 -1.87 44.26
N ALA A 885 0.77 -3.03 44.07
CA ALA A 885 1.42 -4.33 44.25
C ALA A 885 2.65 -4.50 43.34
N ARG A 886 2.57 -4.05 42.08
CA ARG A 886 3.71 -4.07 41.14
C ARG A 886 4.83 -3.13 41.55
N LYS A 887 4.51 -1.92 42.02
CA LYS A 887 5.51 -0.96 42.55
C LYS A 887 6.26 -1.57 43.72
N ILE A 888 5.54 -2.21 44.66
CA ILE A 888 6.14 -2.93 45.79
C ILE A 888 7.03 -4.08 45.31
N LYS A 889 6.53 -4.94 44.41
CA LYS A 889 7.32 -6.07 43.87
C LYS A 889 8.62 -5.60 43.20
N LYS A 890 8.58 -4.50 42.43
CA LYS A 890 9.77 -3.92 41.78
C LYS A 890 10.81 -3.38 42.77
N LEU A 891 10.41 -2.99 43.99
CA LEU A 891 11.34 -2.57 45.04
C LEU A 891 12.10 -3.77 45.64
N PHE A 892 11.46 -4.93 45.70
CA PHE A 892 12.06 -6.17 46.23
C PHE A 892 12.83 -7.00 45.20
N THR A 893 12.76 -6.67 43.90
CA THR A 893 13.49 -7.36 42.82
C THR A 893 14.64 -6.53 42.26
N LYS A 894 15.13 -5.51 43.01
CA LYS A 894 16.17 -4.59 42.51
C LYS A 894 17.61 -5.08 42.70
N ASP A 895 17.81 -6.26 43.29
CA ASP A 895 19.13 -6.91 43.49
C ASP A 895 19.18 -8.33 42.89
N SER A 896 18.87 -8.49 41.59
CA SER A 896 19.10 -9.74 40.86
C SER A 896 19.32 -9.51 39.37
#